data_AF-A0A452I2M8-F1
#
_entry.id   AF-A0A452I2M8-F1
#
_cell.length_a   1.000
_cell.length_b   1.000
_cell.length_c   1.000
_cell.angle_alpha   90.00
_cell.angle_beta   90.00
_cell.angle_gamma   90.00
#
_symmetry.space_group_name_H-M   'P 1'
#
loop_
_entity.id
_entity.type
_entity.pdbx_description
1 polymer ?
#
loop_
_entity_poly.entity_id
_entity_poly.type
_entity_poly.pdbx_seq_one_letter_code
_entity_poly.pdbx_strand_id
1 'polypeptide(L)'
;MVRDCSRIGIPYSSQGHLQIFDMFIVEKWPVVQAFALEGIGGDGFFTMKYELMDVSMDLWKTYSKMDPVSLEDLLFEDLMTFEHQWTSFFANFDTEIPFILELSESQAGEPFRSYFSHGMISSHITDNSPSRQPFVLFGNHSSKENLDSGNFNFPSEGHLIRNTGLGGSTAKHMVVQCVSPKGPLACSRTYVFGTTHIPYLGNDNEMHEKTKQVRLLSQIYAAVVEAVLAGIECYAKTSNATKAKETAEEILMSMLDSFHLTQFKTALRSKIAFQIQAVNNHGRIIPLDNEDSLYLVKTVAMTIYDIPDLLGGRGCLGSVVFSESFLASQIFIKEKDGSINTETSYIILTAAIPRYVSWLVEDNEVKLSEKAQQIVKEDESFLGTFLTGGDGAYIYSSSPQAMPEEGKLYFFSDGILFSHPHHGSITISKNHMDSIKFYDGDSTSVVAALFIDFKSSLLAYLPVQLHTPSNFLMIGLFPKSKIYKAFYSQVFSLWQQTNSGISLKVVQADFLSVEQKRLHSNIQKLCNALSYPAGERWSQLKLAARLPELERFLQHFAVSSISREPVMRAHLPILLQQSESIPVSKAESKVVITIITGLPGCHSSDLCAFLVAFNKEYGRWVVYRQTMDSPECFSAAHFQRYLSSVLESQQNRSARQSSYSRKKMRLLVVLQGYTDVIDVVQALQTHPDPDVKSSFIIGTISTCVEPLSCYMEHRFLFPKFLDQCSQGLVSNVVFTSHTTEQRHPLLVQLQSLIRAANPAVSFILAENGLVTRNDDIELILSESSFSNPQMMRARYLMYPGWYDGKFGAGSVFPPMVQICVWFSRPLEKTRFVTKCKAIKSSIKSSPFSGNIYHILGKVKFSDSDKMVEVCHNTASNSLSLVPVQEGPTPPDSRNDNRDRSGQQECFLVFIGCSLKEEDIKDWLRQTAKQKPQRKALKTRGMLTLQEIKNIHYFDISNGPVHE
;
A
#
# COMPACT_ATOMS: atom_id res chain seq x y z
N MET A 1 -5.16 -32.80 -5.95
CA MET A 1 -4.52 -31.63 -5.30
C MET A 1 -3.42 -32.05 -4.33
N VAL A 2 -3.61 -33.05 -3.47
CA VAL A 2 -2.64 -33.40 -2.40
C VAL A 2 -1.66 -34.55 -2.70
N ARG A 3 -1.66 -35.11 -3.91
CA ARG A 3 -1.02 -36.41 -4.24
C ARG A 3 0.50 -36.47 -3.98
N ASP A 4 1.18 -35.33 -4.07
CA ASP A 4 2.64 -35.20 -3.89
C ASP A 4 3.00 -34.36 -2.66
N CYS A 5 2.03 -34.12 -1.78
CA CYS A 5 2.26 -33.46 -0.50
C CYS A 5 2.65 -34.50 0.55
N SER A 6 3.61 -34.19 1.42
CA SER A 6 3.86 -34.97 2.63
C SER A 6 3.19 -34.36 3.87
N ARG A 7 2.94 -33.05 3.83
CA ARG A 7 2.39 -32.23 4.91
C ARG A 7 1.24 -31.37 4.42
N ILE A 8 0.22 -31.19 5.24
CA ILE A 8 -0.97 -30.38 4.92
C ILE A 8 -1.30 -29.47 6.11
N GLY A 9 -1.29 -28.17 5.86
CA GLY A 9 -1.74 -27.16 6.82
C GLY A 9 -3.26 -27.03 6.84
N ILE A 10 -3.86 -27.04 8.03
CA ILE A 10 -5.30 -26.91 8.24
C ILE A 10 -5.58 -25.72 9.18
N PRO A 11 -6.44 -24.77 8.81
CA PRO A 11 -6.96 -23.78 9.75
C PRO A 11 -7.99 -24.47 10.65
N TYR A 12 -7.53 -25.02 11.78
CA TYR A 12 -8.36 -25.82 12.69
C TYR A 12 -9.13 -24.98 13.72
N SER A 13 -8.49 -23.94 14.27
CA SER A 13 -9.05 -23.12 15.34
C SER A 13 -9.65 -21.83 14.80
N SER A 14 -10.62 -21.26 15.54
CA SER A 14 -11.06 -19.87 15.33
C SER A 14 -10.32 -18.90 16.24
N GLN A 15 -10.12 -17.66 15.77
CA GLN A 15 -9.29 -16.68 16.47
C GLN A 15 -9.88 -16.35 17.84
N GLY A 16 -9.13 -16.62 18.91
CA GLY A 16 -9.60 -16.49 20.30
C GLY A 16 -10.20 -17.75 20.93
N HIS A 17 -10.44 -18.80 20.15
CA HIS A 17 -10.80 -20.14 20.62
C HIS A 17 -9.78 -21.15 20.12
N LEU A 18 -8.60 -21.13 20.74
CA LEU A 18 -7.57 -22.13 20.50
C LEU A 18 -8.09 -23.49 20.96
N GLN A 19 -8.41 -24.34 20.00
CA GLN A 19 -8.73 -25.73 20.27
C GLN A 19 -7.44 -26.54 20.25
N ILE A 20 -7.36 -27.56 21.10
CA ILE A 20 -6.26 -28.52 21.00
C ILE A 20 -6.43 -29.23 19.65
N PHE A 21 -5.41 -29.13 18.80
CA PHE A 21 -5.43 -29.74 17.50
C PHE A 21 -5.59 -31.26 17.62
N ASP A 22 -6.68 -31.78 17.07
CA ASP A 22 -6.99 -33.22 17.05
C ASP A 22 -7.18 -33.68 15.61
N MET A 23 -6.21 -34.45 15.12
CA MET A 23 -6.26 -34.99 13.76
C MET A 23 -7.46 -35.91 13.53
N PHE A 24 -7.96 -36.58 14.58
CA PHE A 24 -9.09 -37.50 14.46
C PHE A 24 -10.41 -36.76 14.25
N ILE A 25 -10.50 -35.50 14.68
CA ILE A 25 -11.64 -34.63 14.35
C ILE A 25 -11.61 -34.27 12.88
N VAL A 26 -10.44 -33.93 12.33
CA VAL A 26 -10.27 -33.67 10.89
C VAL A 26 -10.59 -34.92 10.07
N GLU A 27 -10.15 -36.11 10.52
CA GLU A 27 -10.44 -37.36 9.82
C GLU A 27 -11.95 -37.56 9.66
N LYS A 28 -12.78 -37.13 10.62
CA LYS A 28 -14.26 -37.22 10.56
C LYS A 28 -14.91 -36.26 9.56
N TRP A 29 -14.18 -35.31 8.98
CA TRP A 29 -14.76 -34.39 8.00
C TRP A 29 -15.25 -35.15 6.77
N PRO A 30 -16.46 -34.86 6.24
CA PRO A 30 -17.03 -35.64 5.13
C PRO A 30 -16.13 -35.75 3.90
N VAL A 31 -15.40 -34.67 3.56
CA VAL A 31 -14.46 -34.66 2.42
C VAL A 31 -13.22 -35.52 2.68
N VAL A 32 -12.79 -35.62 3.93
CA VAL A 32 -11.64 -36.44 4.36
C VAL A 32 -12.05 -37.92 4.45
N GLN A 33 -13.22 -38.21 5.00
CA GLN A 33 -13.81 -39.56 4.98
C GLN A 33 -13.98 -40.09 3.55
N ALA A 34 -14.38 -39.24 2.60
CA ALA A 34 -14.48 -39.62 1.19
C ALA A 34 -13.14 -40.05 0.59
N PHE A 35 -12.00 -39.59 1.12
CA PHE A 35 -10.67 -40.04 0.69
C PHE A 35 -10.37 -41.48 1.10
N ALA A 36 -10.96 -41.97 2.20
CA ALA A 36 -10.77 -43.33 2.68
C ALA A 36 -11.72 -44.34 2.01
N LEU A 37 -12.69 -43.89 1.21
CA LEU A 37 -13.63 -44.76 0.50
C LEU A 37 -12.92 -45.55 -0.60
N GLU A 38 -13.00 -46.87 -0.51
CA GLU A 38 -12.49 -47.80 -1.51
C GLU A 38 -13.09 -47.52 -2.89
N GLY A 39 -12.24 -47.45 -3.92
CA GLY A 39 -12.65 -47.24 -5.31
C GLY A 39 -12.92 -45.79 -5.74
N ILE A 40 -12.97 -44.84 -4.81
CA ILE A 40 -13.12 -43.39 -5.10
C ILE A 40 -11.90 -42.61 -4.63
N GLY A 41 -11.37 -42.95 -3.45
CA GLY A 41 -10.34 -42.19 -2.74
C GLY A 41 -8.90 -42.63 -3.00
N GLY A 42 -8.02 -42.34 -2.04
CA GLY A 42 -6.57 -42.60 -2.15
C GLY A 42 -6.09 -43.86 -1.44
N ASP A 43 -7.02 -44.75 -1.07
CA ASP A 43 -6.89 -45.99 -0.30
C ASP A 43 -6.19 -45.79 1.06
N GLY A 44 -6.99 -45.78 2.15
CA GLY A 44 -6.52 -45.61 3.55
C GLY A 44 -6.95 -44.28 4.19
N PHE A 45 -6.73 -44.17 5.51
CA PHE A 45 -7.01 -42.94 6.27
C PHE A 45 -6.12 -41.78 5.78
N PHE A 46 -6.69 -40.58 5.72
CA PHE A 46 -6.00 -39.40 5.20
C PHE A 46 -4.80 -39.02 6.05
N THR A 47 -4.97 -39.05 7.37
CA THR A 47 -3.92 -38.82 8.39
C THR A 47 -2.79 -39.86 8.39
N MET A 48 -3.02 -41.06 7.85
CA MET A 48 -1.95 -42.05 7.68
C MET A 48 -1.05 -41.73 6.47
N LYS A 49 -1.58 -41.01 5.49
CA LYS A 49 -0.88 -40.67 4.25
C LYS A 49 -0.22 -39.30 4.30
N TYR A 50 -0.84 -38.35 5.00
CA TYR A 50 -0.37 -36.96 5.10
C TYR A 50 -0.24 -36.53 6.55
N GLU A 51 0.87 -35.87 6.87
CA GLU A 51 1.07 -35.23 8.17
C GLU A 51 0.25 -33.92 8.23
N LEU A 52 -0.72 -33.86 9.13
CA LEU A 52 -1.57 -32.67 9.31
C LEU A 52 -0.99 -31.73 10.36
N MET A 53 -1.01 -30.44 10.08
CA MET A 53 -0.56 -29.40 11.00
C MET A 53 -1.59 -28.27 11.10
N ASP A 54 -1.80 -27.75 12.31
CA ASP A 54 -2.61 -26.56 12.50
C ASP A 54 -1.83 -25.31 12.08
N VAL A 55 -2.36 -24.55 11.13
CA VAL A 55 -1.78 -23.28 10.64
C VAL A 55 -2.57 -22.05 11.09
N SER A 56 -3.55 -22.21 11.98
CA SER A 56 -4.45 -21.13 12.41
C SER A 56 -3.67 -19.95 13.00
N MET A 57 -2.69 -20.20 13.86
CA MET A 57 -1.88 -19.15 14.49
C MET A 57 -1.10 -18.31 13.49
N ASP A 58 -0.51 -18.93 12.46
CA ASP A 58 0.29 -18.21 11.46
C ASP A 58 -0.60 -17.43 10.49
N LEU A 59 -1.81 -17.95 10.19
CA LEU A 59 -2.83 -17.20 9.46
C LEU A 59 -3.31 -15.99 10.25
N TRP A 60 -3.57 -16.12 11.56
CA TRP A 60 -3.98 -14.98 12.38
C TRP A 60 -2.92 -13.91 12.50
N LYS A 61 -1.63 -14.27 12.59
CA LYS A 61 -0.53 -13.30 12.51
C LYS A 61 -0.60 -12.52 11.20
N THR A 62 -0.89 -13.19 10.09
CA THR A 62 -1.02 -12.56 8.78
C THR A 62 -2.23 -11.63 8.72
N TYR A 63 -3.41 -12.07 9.17
CA TYR A 63 -4.64 -11.27 9.19
C TYR A 63 -4.61 -10.12 10.20
N SER A 64 -3.70 -10.14 11.17
CA SER A 64 -3.56 -9.08 12.16
C SER A 64 -2.72 -7.89 11.67
N LYS A 65 -2.01 -8.03 10.54
CA LYS A 65 -1.16 -6.96 9.98
C LYS A 65 -2.02 -5.88 9.36
N MET A 66 -1.65 -4.62 9.58
CA MET A 66 -2.29 -3.52 8.88
C MET A 66 -1.73 -3.45 7.45
N ASP A 67 -2.61 -3.55 6.48
CA ASP A 67 -2.34 -3.28 5.08
C ASP A 67 -3.16 -2.05 4.60
N PRO A 68 -2.96 -1.56 3.37
CA PRO A 68 -3.66 -0.35 2.91
C PRO A 68 -5.19 -0.47 2.93
N VAL A 69 -5.75 -1.66 2.73
CA VAL A 69 -7.20 -1.89 2.75
C VAL A 69 -7.70 -1.87 4.19
N SER A 70 -7.02 -2.59 5.09
CA SER A 70 -7.34 -2.61 6.51
C SER A 70 -7.21 -1.22 7.16
N LEU A 71 -6.26 -0.40 6.69
CA LEU A 71 -6.12 0.99 7.12
C LEU A 71 -7.27 1.86 6.57
N GLU A 72 -7.72 1.62 5.35
CA GLU A 72 -8.89 2.30 4.79
C GLU A 72 -10.14 2.00 5.63
N ASP A 73 -10.40 0.74 5.95
CA ASP A 73 -11.50 0.32 6.82
C ASP A 73 -11.41 1.00 8.20
N LEU A 74 -10.22 1.01 8.80
CA LEU A 74 -9.97 1.69 10.09
C LEU A 74 -10.29 3.19 10.02
N LEU A 75 -9.96 3.87 8.91
CA LEU A 75 -10.15 5.31 8.76
C LEU A 75 -11.60 5.69 8.47
N PHE A 76 -12.31 4.90 7.67
CA PHE A 76 -13.67 5.23 7.23
C PHE A 76 -14.77 4.67 8.15
N GLU A 77 -14.52 3.57 8.86
CA GLU A 77 -15.51 2.96 9.75
C GLU A 77 -15.17 3.19 11.23
N ASP A 78 -14.03 2.66 11.68
CA ASP A 78 -13.69 2.62 13.11
C ASP A 78 -13.38 4.01 13.67
N LEU A 79 -12.56 4.81 12.96
CA LEU A 79 -12.19 6.15 13.40
C LEU A 79 -13.40 7.08 13.45
N MET A 80 -14.30 6.99 12.47
CA MET A 80 -15.54 7.79 12.47
C MET A 80 -16.43 7.45 13.65
N THR A 81 -16.59 6.15 13.95
CA THR A 81 -17.35 5.69 15.12
C THR A 81 -16.70 6.14 16.43
N PHE A 82 -15.36 6.07 16.51
CA PHE A 82 -14.58 6.48 17.66
C PHE A 82 -14.71 8.00 17.93
N GLU A 83 -14.56 8.84 16.90
CA GLU A 83 -14.75 10.29 16.98
C GLU A 83 -16.18 10.70 17.35
N HIS A 84 -17.18 9.94 16.88
CA HIS A 84 -18.56 10.17 17.27
C HIS A 84 -18.74 10.04 18.78
N GLN A 85 -18.08 9.08 19.44
CA GLN A 85 -18.14 8.96 20.89
C GLN A 85 -17.58 10.19 21.60
N TRP A 86 -16.48 10.77 21.09
CA TRP A 86 -15.93 12.02 21.63
C TRP A 86 -16.88 13.20 21.43
N THR A 87 -17.58 13.25 20.29
CA THR A 87 -18.60 14.28 20.04
C THR A 87 -19.75 14.16 21.04
N SER A 88 -20.25 12.95 21.28
CA SER A 88 -21.28 12.67 22.29
C SER A 88 -20.80 12.97 23.71
N PHE A 89 -19.53 12.70 24.01
CA PHE A 89 -18.91 13.07 25.29
C PHE A 89 -18.90 14.58 25.50
N PHE A 90 -18.48 15.37 24.51
CA PHE A 90 -18.44 16.84 24.63
C PHE A 90 -19.84 17.45 24.79
N ALA A 91 -20.87 16.88 24.14
CA ALA A 91 -22.24 17.34 24.24
C ALA A 91 -22.78 17.32 25.69
N ASN A 92 -22.25 16.45 26.57
CA ASN A 92 -22.61 16.44 27.99
C ASN A 92 -22.24 17.74 28.73
N PHE A 93 -21.28 18.50 28.20
CA PHE A 93 -20.78 19.73 28.81
C PHE A 93 -21.37 21.00 28.19
N ASP A 94 -22.12 20.90 27.10
CA ASP A 94 -22.83 22.03 26.47
C ASP A 94 -24.14 22.36 27.22
N THR A 95 -24.02 22.63 28.53
CA THR A 95 -25.14 22.97 29.43
C THR A 95 -24.86 24.30 30.15
N GLU A 96 -25.92 25.00 30.57
CA GLU A 96 -25.76 26.26 31.30
C GLU A 96 -25.24 26.03 32.73
N ILE A 97 -24.52 27.01 33.28
CA ILE A 97 -24.16 27.04 34.70
C ILE A 97 -25.45 27.34 35.50
N PRO A 98 -25.80 26.58 36.57
CA PRO A 98 -24.95 25.71 37.38
C PRO A 98 -25.01 24.22 37.03
N PHE A 99 -25.73 23.81 35.99
CA PHE A 99 -25.97 22.40 35.68
C PHE A 99 -24.67 21.63 35.40
N ILE A 100 -23.67 22.30 34.83
CA ILE A 100 -22.33 21.72 34.64
C ILE A 100 -21.68 21.30 35.98
N LEU A 101 -21.91 22.04 37.08
CA LEU A 101 -21.32 21.73 38.39
C LEU A 101 -21.90 20.46 39.03
N GLU A 102 -23.11 20.07 38.62
CA GLU A 102 -23.83 18.85 39.05
C GLU A 102 -23.56 17.66 38.14
N LEU A 103 -22.69 17.79 37.14
CA LEU A 103 -22.31 16.68 36.28
C LEU A 103 -21.41 15.70 37.07
N SER A 104 -21.77 14.42 37.06
CA SER A 104 -20.99 13.34 37.66
C SER A 104 -20.05 12.65 36.67
N GLU A 105 -19.02 11.97 37.19
CA GLU A 105 -18.13 11.12 36.39
C GLU A 105 -18.91 10.06 35.60
N SER A 106 -19.97 9.48 36.21
CA SER A 106 -20.85 8.49 35.60
C SER A 106 -21.60 9.03 34.39
N GLN A 107 -22.19 10.23 34.53
CA GLN A 107 -22.92 10.88 33.44
C GLN A 107 -21.98 11.32 32.32
N ALA A 108 -20.85 11.94 32.66
CA ALA A 108 -19.87 12.38 31.68
C ALA A 108 -19.28 11.22 30.87
N GLY A 109 -18.98 10.10 31.52
CA GLY A 109 -18.38 8.91 30.89
C GLY A 109 -19.36 7.95 30.22
N GLU A 110 -20.68 8.20 30.28
CA GLU A 110 -21.70 7.29 29.76
C GLU A 110 -21.48 6.91 28.28
N PRO A 111 -21.17 7.84 27.36
CA PRO A 111 -21.00 7.48 25.94
C PRO A 111 -19.88 6.46 25.73
N PHE A 112 -18.74 6.64 26.41
CA PHE A 112 -17.62 5.72 26.33
C PHE A 112 -17.93 4.38 27.00
N ARG A 113 -18.68 4.40 28.10
CA ARG A 113 -19.08 3.19 28.81
C ARG A 113 -20.01 2.33 28.00
N SER A 114 -21.06 2.91 27.44
CA SER A 114 -22.03 2.18 26.63
C SER A 114 -21.36 1.67 25.35
N TYR A 115 -20.57 2.50 24.68
CA TYR A 115 -19.80 2.09 23.50
C TYR A 115 -18.89 0.87 23.78
N PHE A 116 -18.06 0.94 24.82
CA PHE A 116 -17.15 -0.14 25.16
C PHE A 116 -17.90 -1.39 25.63
N SER A 117 -18.89 -1.25 26.53
CA SER A 117 -19.66 -2.39 27.06
C SER A 117 -20.39 -3.14 25.95
N HIS A 118 -21.10 -2.43 25.06
CA HIS A 118 -21.82 -3.04 23.94
C HIS A 118 -20.87 -3.73 22.95
N GLY A 119 -19.72 -3.13 22.67
CA GLY A 119 -18.69 -3.77 21.84
C GLY A 119 -18.12 -5.03 22.49
N MET A 120 -17.94 -5.02 23.81
CA MET A 120 -17.40 -6.17 24.54
C MET A 120 -18.37 -7.35 24.65
N ILE A 121 -19.70 -7.14 24.66
CA ILE A 121 -20.72 -8.22 24.66
C ILE A 121 -20.49 -9.22 23.53
N SER A 122 -20.06 -8.72 22.38
CA SER A 122 -19.81 -9.53 21.17
C SER A 122 -18.33 -9.85 20.97
N SER A 123 -17.48 -9.59 21.96
CA SER A 123 -16.04 -9.84 21.93
C SER A 123 -15.68 -10.98 22.89
N HIS A 124 -14.83 -11.91 22.46
CA HIS A 124 -14.24 -12.94 23.32
C HIS A 124 -12.87 -12.48 23.87
N ILE A 125 -12.69 -11.17 24.07
CA ILE A 125 -11.46 -10.61 24.62
C ILE A 125 -11.52 -10.77 26.14
N THR A 126 -10.67 -11.66 26.68
CA THR A 126 -10.53 -11.90 28.13
C THR A 126 -9.49 -10.98 28.78
N ASP A 127 -8.86 -10.10 28.00
CA ASP A 127 -7.81 -9.20 28.47
C ASP A 127 -8.44 -8.01 29.18
N ASN A 128 -8.45 -8.07 30.51
CA ASN A 128 -8.93 -7.01 31.40
C ASN A 128 -7.83 -5.99 31.73
N SER A 129 -6.80 -5.82 30.88
CA SER A 129 -5.72 -4.87 31.15
C SER A 129 -6.28 -3.47 31.44
N PRO A 130 -5.91 -2.84 32.59
CA PRO A 130 -6.40 -1.51 32.96
C PRO A 130 -6.12 -0.44 31.90
N SER A 131 -5.03 -0.60 31.13
CA SER A 131 -4.62 0.32 30.06
C SER A 131 -5.58 0.35 28.86
N ARG A 132 -6.49 -0.62 28.73
CA ARG A 132 -7.43 -0.76 27.61
C ARG A 132 -8.89 -0.60 28.02
N GLN A 133 -9.14 0.04 29.16
CA GLN A 133 -10.48 0.39 29.60
C GLN A 133 -10.70 1.91 29.50
N PRO A 134 -11.90 2.37 29.14
CA PRO A 134 -12.21 3.78 29.20
C PRO A 134 -12.47 4.21 30.65
N PHE A 135 -12.21 5.48 30.96
CA PHE A 135 -12.45 6.05 32.27
C PHE A 135 -12.70 7.56 32.17
N VAL A 136 -13.35 8.12 33.19
CA VAL A 136 -13.49 9.56 33.42
C VAL A 136 -13.29 9.82 34.91
N LEU A 137 -12.28 10.63 35.26
CA LEU A 137 -11.95 10.96 36.65
C LEU A 137 -11.77 12.47 36.79
N PHE A 138 -12.43 13.07 37.79
CA PHE A 138 -12.40 14.51 38.05
C PHE A 138 -11.38 14.85 39.14
N GLY A 139 -10.67 15.97 38.97
CA GLY A 139 -9.83 16.58 40.02
C GLY A 139 -8.95 15.58 40.77
N ASN A 140 -9.10 15.53 42.09
CA ASN A 140 -8.30 14.69 42.98
C ASN A 140 -8.61 13.18 42.87
N HIS A 141 -9.73 12.82 42.25
CA HIS A 141 -10.08 11.42 42.00
C HIS A 141 -9.22 10.81 40.88
N SER A 142 -8.50 11.64 40.10
CA SER A 142 -7.46 11.19 39.17
C SER A 142 -6.15 10.72 39.86
N SER A 143 -6.23 10.14 41.05
CA SER A 143 -5.06 9.62 41.78
C SER A 143 -4.42 8.43 41.07
N LYS A 144 -3.15 8.14 41.38
CA LYS A 144 -2.48 6.95 40.85
C LYS A 144 -3.26 5.65 41.13
N GLU A 145 -3.79 5.50 42.34
CA GLU A 145 -4.56 4.32 42.72
C GLU A 145 -5.80 4.12 41.83
N ASN A 146 -6.54 5.20 41.57
CA ASN A 146 -7.75 5.11 40.75
C ASN A 146 -7.45 4.89 39.27
N LEU A 147 -6.39 5.52 38.74
CA LEU A 147 -5.92 5.29 37.37
C LEU A 147 -5.44 3.85 37.17
N ASP A 148 -4.73 3.28 38.16
CA ASP A 148 -4.21 1.91 38.08
C ASP A 148 -5.32 0.86 38.36
N SER A 149 -6.37 1.22 39.10
CA SER A 149 -7.47 0.32 39.49
C SER A 149 -8.34 -0.16 38.31
N GLY A 150 -8.34 0.55 37.17
CA GLY A 150 -9.10 0.14 35.99
C GLY A 150 -10.60 -0.03 36.29
N ASN A 151 -11.21 0.90 37.01
CA ASN A 151 -12.62 0.75 37.44
C ASN A 151 -13.62 1.25 36.39
N PHE A 152 -13.69 0.54 35.26
CA PHE A 152 -14.71 0.76 34.23
C PHE A 152 -16.15 0.52 34.71
N ASN A 153 -16.35 -0.41 35.65
CA ASN A 153 -17.67 -0.97 35.93
C ASN A 153 -18.55 -0.08 36.84
N PHE A 154 -18.00 0.87 37.59
CA PHE A 154 -18.77 1.70 38.54
C PHE A 154 -18.21 3.12 38.72
N PRO A 155 -18.33 4.02 37.72
CA PRO A 155 -18.05 5.44 37.95
C PRO A 155 -19.04 5.98 39.00
N SER A 156 -18.52 6.79 39.93
CA SER A 156 -19.31 7.30 41.05
C SER A 156 -20.31 8.35 40.58
N GLU A 157 -21.58 8.18 40.94
CA GLU A 157 -22.58 9.26 40.82
C GLU A 157 -22.35 10.37 41.85
N GLY A 158 -21.57 10.11 42.90
CA GLY A 158 -21.27 11.06 43.97
C GLY A 158 -20.08 11.98 43.70
N HIS A 159 -19.22 11.65 42.73
CA HIS A 159 -18.10 12.48 42.30
C HIS A 159 -18.57 13.46 41.24
N LEU A 160 -18.83 14.68 41.68
CA LEU A 160 -19.36 15.79 40.88
C LEU A 160 -18.25 16.81 40.64
N ILE A 161 -18.41 17.62 39.59
CA ILE A 161 -17.47 18.71 39.32
C ILE A 161 -17.35 19.63 40.54
N ARG A 162 -18.44 19.93 41.25
CA ARG A 162 -18.42 20.81 42.42
C ARG A 162 -17.65 20.33 43.65
N ASN A 163 -17.41 19.02 43.81
CA ASN A 163 -16.92 18.44 45.08
C ASN A 163 -15.66 17.57 44.96
N THR A 164 -15.10 17.40 43.76
CA THR A 164 -13.96 16.48 43.51
C THR A 164 -12.60 17.20 43.41
N GLY A 165 -12.56 18.50 43.69
CA GLY A 165 -11.35 19.31 43.77
C GLY A 165 -10.62 19.19 45.11
N LEU A 166 -9.52 19.94 45.24
CA LEU A 166 -8.70 19.94 46.46
C LEU A 166 -9.52 20.34 47.69
N GLY A 167 -9.52 19.48 48.71
CA GLY A 167 -10.28 19.72 49.95
C GLY A 167 -11.80 19.69 49.77
N GLY A 168 -12.32 19.02 48.73
CA GLY A 168 -13.76 18.96 48.44
C GLY A 168 -14.30 20.18 47.68
N SER A 169 -13.40 20.98 47.08
CA SER A 169 -13.76 22.13 46.24
C SER A 169 -14.14 21.72 44.82
N THR A 170 -14.39 22.69 43.94
CA THR A 170 -14.63 22.44 42.51
C THR A 170 -13.38 21.87 41.84
N ALA A 171 -13.56 20.79 41.07
CA ALA A 171 -12.50 20.19 40.26
C ALA A 171 -11.96 21.20 39.24
N LYS A 172 -10.64 21.14 38.99
CA LYS A 172 -9.94 22.04 38.05
C LYS A 172 -9.61 21.38 36.72
N HIS A 173 -9.68 20.07 36.65
CA HIS A 173 -9.44 19.28 35.46
C HIS A 173 -10.18 17.96 35.54
N MET A 174 -10.22 17.26 34.41
CA MET A 174 -10.59 15.87 34.32
C MET A 174 -9.58 15.10 33.48
N VAL A 175 -9.40 13.83 33.80
CA VAL A 175 -8.65 12.88 32.99
C VAL A 175 -9.63 11.88 32.40
N VAL A 176 -9.56 11.70 31.09
CA VAL A 176 -10.50 10.88 30.34
C VAL A 176 -9.78 9.98 29.34
N GLN A 177 -10.28 8.76 29.17
CA GLN A 177 -9.81 7.82 28.17
C GLN A 177 -10.99 7.18 27.43
N CYS A 178 -10.90 7.16 26.10
CA CYS A 178 -11.79 6.39 25.24
C CYS A 178 -11.00 5.27 24.57
N VAL A 179 -11.60 4.08 24.47
CA VAL A 179 -10.99 2.88 23.87
C VAL A 179 -11.98 2.24 22.91
N SER A 180 -11.51 1.89 21.71
CA SER A 180 -12.28 1.04 20.79
C SER A 180 -12.30 -0.40 21.32
N PRO A 181 -13.50 -0.99 21.53
CA PRO A 181 -13.62 -2.32 22.12
C PRO A 181 -13.13 -3.43 21.17
N LYS A 182 -13.21 -3.22 19.85
CA LYS A 182 -12.85 -4.20 18.81
C LYS A 182 -11.83 -3.63 17.82
N GLY A 183 -10.93 -2.78 18.28
CA GLY A 183 -10.01 -2.09 17.40
C GLY A 183 -8.80 -1.56 18.13
N PRO A 184 -7.79 -1.08 17.39
CA PRO A 184 -6.56 -0.63 17.99
C PRO A 184 -6.67 0.74 18.65
N LEU A 185 -7.67 1.55 18.26
CA LEU A 185 -7.79 2.95 18.67
C LEU A 185 -8.03 3.11 20.18
N ALA A 186 -7.20 3.93 20.81
CA ALA A 186 -7.39 4.45 22.15
C ALA A 186 -6.71 5.82 22.26
N CYS A 187 -7.32 6.74 23.00
CA CYS A 187 -6.62 7.95 23.39
C CYS A 187 -7.16 8.50 24.71
N SER A 188 -6.28 9.22 25.40
CA SER A 188 -6.52 9.79 26.72
C SER A 188 -6.18 11.27 26.67
N ARG A 189 -6.97 12.06 27.37
CA ARG A 189 -6.90 13.53 27.37
C ARG A 189 -7.02 14.03 28.80
N THR A 190 -6.43 15.20 29.04
CA THR A 190 -6.70 15.99 30.24
C THR A 190 -7.39 17.26 29.80
N TYR A 191 -8.61 17.47 30.26
CA TYR A 191 -9.37 18.68 29.96
C TYR A 191 -9.58 19.50 31.23
N VAL A 192 -9.87 20.78 31.05
CA VAL A 192 -9.76 21.77 32.13
C VAL A 192 -11.13 22.34 32.50
N PHE A 193 -11.37 22.49 33.79
CA PHE A 193 -12.53 23.21 34.33
C PHE A 193 -12.05 24.55 34.86
N GLY A 194 -12.30 25.60 34.08
CA GLY A 194 -11.88 26.97 34.32
C GLY A 194 -11.10 27.55 33.14
N THR A 195 -10.63 28.78 33.29
CA THR A 195 -9.82 29.47 32.27
C THR A 195 -8.34 29.54 32.66
N THR A 196 -7.46 29.57 31.65
CA THR A 196 -6.01 29.79 31.85
C THR A 196 -5.59 31.25 31.70
N HIS A 197 -6.52 32.10 31.27
CA HIS A 197 -6.31 33.53 31.04
C HIS A 197 -7.45 34.37 31.59
N ILE A 198 -7.17 35.66 31.77
CA ILE A 198 -8.16 36.68 32.07
C ILE A 198 -8.20 37.61 30.85
N PRO A 199 -9.37 38.06 30.34
CA PRO A 199 -9.37 39.04 29.27
C PRO A 199 -8.69 40.34 29.73
N TYR A 200 -7.87 40.95 28.88
CA TYR A 200 -7.33 42.28 29.14
C TYR A 200 -8.46 43.31 29.14
N LEU A 201 -8.58 44.11 30.20
CA LEU A 201 -9.66 45.10 30.39
C LEU A 201 -9.13 46.55 30.46
N GLY A 202 -7.94 46.82 29.92
CA GLY A 202 -7.37 48.17 29.83
C GLY A 202 -6.48 48.62 30.99
N ASN A 203 -6.39 47.84 32.08
CA ASN A 203 -5.47 48.10 33.21
C ASN A 203 -4.73 46.81 33.60
N ASP A 204 -3.42 46.92 33.90
CA ASP A 204 -2.54 45.78 34.19
C ASP A 204 -2.68 45.17 35.61
N ASN A 205 -3.70 45.56 36.40
CA ASN A 205 -3.76 45.21 37.81
C ASN A 205 -4.73 44.06 38.15
N GLU A 206 -4.19 43.13 38.95
CA GLU A 206 -4.80 41.96 39.62
C GLU A 206 -4.96 40.67 38.80
N MET A 207 -3.87 39.91 38.67
CA MET A 207 -3.96 38.48 38.34
C MET A 207 -4.50 37.71 39.56
N HIS A 208 -5.73 37.18 39.48
CA HIS A 208 -6.35 36.45 40.58
C HIS A 208 -5.56 35.18 40.96
N GLU A 209 -5.37 34.94 42.26
CA GLU A 209 -4.67 33.76 42.78
C GLU A 209 -5.27 32.42 42.31
N LYS A 210 -6.58 32.38 42.06
CA LYS A 210 -7.32 31.16 41.66
C LYS A 210 -6.95 30.64 40.27
N THR A 211 -6.60 31.53 39.33
CA THR A 211 -6.18 31.16 37.96
C THR A 211 -4.80 30.50 37.94
N LYS A 212 -4.00 30.64 39.01
CA LYS A 212 -2.64 30.10 39.09
C LYS A 212 -2.62 28.56 39.04
N GLN A 213 -3.56 27.88 39.71
CA GLN A 213 -3.62 26.40 39.72
C GLN A 213 -4.05 25.82 38.36
N VAL A 214 -5.08 26.40 37.75
CA VAL A 214 -5.58 25.99 36.42
C VAL A 214 -4.51 26.19 35.36
N ARG A 215 -3.82 27.35 35.39
CA ARG A 215 -2.70 27.64 34.50
C ARG A 215 -1.53 26.67 34.70
N LEU A 216 -1.18 26.36 35.96
CA LEU A 216 -0.13 25.38 36.29
C LEU A 216 -0.44 23.99 35.69
N LEU A 217 -1.64 23.45 35.94
CA LEU A 217 -2.04 22.14 35.40
C LEU A 217 -2.03 22.13 33.87
N SER A 218 -2.50 23.22 33.24
CA SER A 218 -2.53 23.37 31.79
C SER A 218 -1.14 23.44 31.17
N GLN A 219 -0.18 24.12 31.83
CA GLN A 219 1.22 24.17 31.40
C GLN A 219 1.92 22.81 31.55
N ILE A 220 1.69 22.09 32.65
CA ILE A 220 2.21 20.73 32.83
C ILE A 220 1.63 19.82 31.75
N TYR A 221 0.31 19.89 31.49
CA TYR A 221 -0.33 19.10 30.46
C TYR A 221 0.18 19.44 29.05
N ALA A 222 0.37 20.72 28.72
CA ALA A 222 0.98 21.15 27.47
C ALA A 222 2.38 20.54 27.29
N ALA A 223 3.20 20.52 28.35
CA ALA A 223 4.52 19.90 28.33
C ALA A 223 4.45 18.37 28.10
N VAL A 224 3.45 17.69 28.69
CA VAL A 224 3.19 16.25 28.45
C VAL A 224 2.79 15.99 26.99
N VAL A 225 1.97 16.86 26.39
CA VAL A 225 1.59 16.76 24.98
C VAL A 225 2.83 16.83 24.08
N GLU A 226 3.69 17.84 24.26
CA GLU A 226 4.94 17.97 23.50
C GLU A 226 5.85 16.74 23.66
N ALA A 227 6.00 16.26 24.90
CA ALA A 227 6.82 15.11 25.22
C ALA A 227 6.34 13.83 24.49
N VAL A 228 5.04 13.57 24.49
CA VAL A 228 4.47 12.41 23.80
C VAL A 228 4.65 12.54 22.29
N LEU A 229 4.39 13.71 21.70
CA LEU A 229 4.55 13.93 20.25
C LEU A 229 6.01 13.76 19.82
N ALA A 230 6.97 14.26 20.60
CA ALA A 230 8.39 14.04 20.37
C ALA A 230 8.78 12.55 20.54
N GLY A 231 8.16 11.85 21.51
CA GLY A 231 8.30 10.40 21.68
C GLY A 231 7.81 9.60 20.47
N ILE A 232 6.68 9.98 19.88
CA ILE A 232 6.16 9.37 18.63
C ILE A 232 7.16 9.57 17.50
N GLU A 233 7.63 10.80 17.30
CA GLU A 233 8.57 11.12 16.22
C GLU A 233 9.89 10.35 16.39
N CYS A 234 10.42 10.28 17.61
CA CYS A 234 11.62 9.52 17.95
C CYS A 234 11.41 8.01 17.71
N TYR A 235 10.27 7.46 18.14
CA TYR A 235 9.94 6.05 17.90
C TYR A 235 9.79 5.75 16.40
N ALA A 236 9.11 6.60 15.63
CA ALA A 236 8.93 6.42 14.19
C ALA A 236 10.28 6.43 13.44
N LYS A 237 11.28 7.18 13.92
CA LYS A 237 12.62 7.25 13.34
C LYS A 237 13.54 6.10 13.76
N THR A 238 13.41 5.61 14.99
CA THR A 238 14.37 4.68 15.60
C THR A 238 13.83 3.28 15.84
N SER A 239 12.51 3.10 15.79
CA SER A 239 11.77 1.91 16.21
C SER A 239 12.16 1.43 17.62
N ASN A 240 12.59 2.33 18.50
CA ASN A 240 13.13 2.01 19.81
C ASN A 240 12.34 2.72 20.93
N ALA A 241 11.67 1.93 21.77
CA ALA A 241 10.83 2.45 22.86
C ALA A 241 11.63 3.15 23.97
N THR A 242 12.84 2.69 24.28
CA THR A 242 13.70 3.29 25.30
C THR A 242 14.19 4.67 24.86
N LYS A 243 14.66 4.80 23.61
CA LYS A 243 15.05 6.10 23.06
C LYS A 243 13.87 7.08 23.01
N ALA A 244 12.69 6.60 22.60
CA ALA A 244 11.47 7.42 22.60
C ALA A 244 11.10 7.91 24.01
N LYS A 245 11.26 7.07 25.03
CA LYS A 245 11.06 7.43 26.43
C LYS A 245 12.05 8.50 26.89
N GLU A 246 13.34 8.30 26.61
CA GLU A 246 14.40 9.26 26.98
C GLU A 246 14.15 10.63 26.34
N THR A 247 13.82 10.67 25.04
CA THR A 247 13.47 11.91 24.33
C THR A 247 12.21 12.57 24.92
N ALA A 248 11.17 11.80 25.22
CA ALA A 248 9.95 12.35 25.81
C ALA A 248 10.19 12.96 27.20
N GLU A 249 10.95 12.28 28.06
CA GLU A 249 11.32 12.80 29.39
C GLU A 249 12.20 14.06 29.30
N GLU A 250 13.13 14.13 28.34
CA GLU A 250 13.96 15.31 28.10
C GLU A 250 13.13 16.52 27.65
N ILE A 251 12.23 16.33 26.67
CA ILE A 251 11.34 17.39 26.18
C ILE A 251 10.40 17.87 27.28
N LEU A 252 9.85 16.96 28.09
CA LEU A 252 9.02 17.33 29.24
C LEU A 252 9.79 18.28 30.18
N MET A 253 11.03 17.93 30.53
CA MET A 253 11.84 18.74 31.43
C MET A 253 12.21 20.10 30.82
N SER A 254 12.51 20.15 29.52
CA SER A 254 12.78 21.41 28.80
C SER A 254 11.55 22.32 28.77
N MET A 255 10.36 21.76 28.52
CA MET A 255 9.12 22.53 28.49
C MET A 255 8.76 23.09 29.88
N LEU A 256 8.98 22.32 30.95
CA LEU A 256 8.82 22.82 32.31
C LEU A 256 9.75 24.01 32.63
N ASP A 257 10.97 24.06 32.07
CA ASP A 257 11.84 25.25 32.19
C ASP A 257 11.25 26.45 31.46
N SER A 258 10.77 26.24 30.23
CA SER A 258 10.20 27.29 29.40
C SER A 258 8.95 27.94 30.02
N PHE A 259 8.19 27.17 30.80
CA PHE A 259 7.04 27.66 31.56
C PHE A 259 7.40 28.22 32.94
N HIS A 260 8.69 28.29 33.28
CA HIS A 260 9.19 28.72 34.59
C HIS A 260 8.70 27.85 35.77
N LEU A 261 8.52 26.54 35.52
CA LEU A 261 8.06 25.55 36.50
C LEU A 261 9.22 24.70 37.05
N THR A 262 10.43 25.25 37.12
CA THR A 262 11.66 24.53 37.51
C THR A 262 11.57 23.86 38.89
N GLN A 263 10.85 24.49 39.83
CA GLN A 263 10.57 23.95 41.17
C GLN A 263 9.80 22.63 41.18
N PHE A 264 9.02 22.34 40.12
CA PHE A 264 8.25 21.09 40.01
C PHE A 264 9.08 19.93 39.46
N LYS A 265 10.22 20.19 38.78
CA LYS A 265 11.03 19.13 38.13
C LYS A 265 11.39 17.99 39.08
N THR A 266 11.98 18.33 40.22
CA THR A 266 12.41 17.34 41.22
C THR A 266 11.22 16.58 41.79
N ALA A 267 10.10 17.26 42.00
CA ALA A 267 8.89 16.66 42.57
C ALA A 267 8.14 15.73 41.60
N LEU A 268 8.20 16.01 40.29
CA LEU A 268 7.52 15.24 39.26
C LEU A 268 8.36 14.08 38.71
N ARG A 269 9.70 14.13 38.82
CA ARG A 269 10.61 13.15 38.20
C ARG A 269 10.30 11.70 38.54
N SER A 270 9.91 11.40 39.77
CA SER A 270 9.55 10.04 40.22
C SER A 270 8.08 9.67 39.95
N LYS A 271 7.29 10.60 39.42
CA LYS A 271 5.84 10.44 39.18
C LYS A 271 5.48 10.35 37.70
N ILE A 272 6.46 10.37 36.81
CA ILE A 272 6.27 10.23 35.36
C ILE A 272 6.23 8.75 35.00
N ALA A 273 5.23 8.37 34.22
CA ALA A 273 5.17 7.10 33.52
C ALA A 273 5.01 7.35 32.02
N PHE A 274 5.85 6.69 31.21
CA PHE A 274 5.78 6.71 29.76
C PHE A 274 5.72 5.28 29.24
N GLN A 275 4.81 5.00 28.32
CA GLN A 275 4.65 3.70 27.71
C GLN A 275 4.31 3.80 26.22
N ILE A 276 4.81 2.84 25.44
CA ILE A 276 4.40 2.59 24.06
C ILE A 276 3.99 1.12 23.97
N GLN A 277 2.84 0.85 23.36
CA GLN A 277 2.31 -0.50 23.20
C GLN A 277 1.78 -0.68 21.76
N ALA A 278 2.07 -1.80 21.11
CA ALA A 278 1.45 -2.14 19.84
C ALA A 278 0.12 -2.86 20.10
N VAL A 279 -0.90 -2.55 19.29
CA VAL A 279 -2.24 -3.11 19.41
C VAL A 279 -2.69 -3.61 18.05
N ASN A 280 -3.19 -4.84 18.00
CA ASN A 280 -3.73 -5.41 16.77
C ASN A 280 -5.15 -4.91 16.47
N ASN A 281 -5.68 -5.28 15.29
CA ASN A 281 -7.02 -4.88 14.85
C ASN A 281 -8.17 -5.43 15.72
N HIS A 282 -7.87 -6.28 16.71
CA HIS A 282 -8.85 -6.80 17.66
C HIS A 282 -8.70 -6.17 19.05
N GLY A 283 -7.88 -5.14 19.20
CA GLY A 283 -7.67 -4.45 20.48
C GLY A 283 -6.76 -5.17 21.48
N ARG A 284 -6.00 -6.20 21.05
CA ARG A 284 -5.05 -6.94 21.91
C ARG A 284 -3.66 -6.32 21.85
N ILE A 285 -3.03 -6.22 23.02
CA ILE A 285 -1.65 -5.72 23.14
C ILE A 285 -0.66 -6.77 22.64
N ILE A 286 0.25 -6.36 21.77
CA ILE A 286 1.33 -7.16 21.23
C ILE A 286 2.67 -6.55 21.67
N PRO A 287 3.64 -7.36 22.15
CA PRO A 287 4.97 -6.88 22.50
C PRO A 287 5.67 -6.15 21.32
N LEU A 288 6.37 -5.05 21.62
CA LEU A 288 7.04 -4.22 20.60
C LEU A 288 8.28 -4.87 19.98
N ASP A 289 8.87 -5.85 20.66
CA ASP A 289 10.01 -6.63 20.17
C ASP A 289 9.61 -7.68 19.13
N ASN A 290 8.31 -7.95 18.96
CA ASN A 290 7.81 -8.81 17.92
C ASN A 290 7.95 -8.13 16.55
N GLU A 291 8.47 -8.84 15.54
CA GLU A 291 8.60 -8.35 14.17
C GLU A 291 7.28 -7.88 13.56
N ASP A 292 6.17 -8.51 13.96
CA ASP A 292 4.83 -8.19 13.48
C ASP A 292 4.34 -6.83 14.01
N SER A 293 4.92 -6.31 15.10
CA SER A 293 4.53 -5.03 15.70
C SER A 293 4.74 -3.85 14.78
N LEU A 294 5.64 -3.94 13.79
CA LEU A 294 5.96 -2.86 12.86
C LEU A 294 4.72 -2.33 12.13
N TYR A 295 3.82 -3.22 11.73
CA TYR A 295 2.61 -2.88 10.97
C TYR A 295 1.35 -2.81 11.84
N LEU A 296 1.49 -2.76 13.17
CA LEU A 296 0.36 -2.56 14.07
C LEU A 296 0.24 -1.09 14.45
N VAL A 297 -0.96 -0.65 14.82
CA VAL A 297 -1.14 0.66 15.45
C VAL A 297 -0.49 0.61 16.84
N LYS A 298 0.17 1.70 17.23
CA LYS A 298 0.76 1.84 18.56
C LYS A 298 -0.03 2.89 19.35
N THR A 299 -0.21 2.63 20.63
CA THR A 299 -0.65 3.64 21.60
C THR A 299 0.57 4.09 22.39
N VAL A 300 0.88 5.38 22.36
CA VAL A 300 1.84 6.00 23.27
C VAL A 300 1.09 6.76 24.34
N ALA A 301 1.54 6.69 25.59
CA ALA A 301 0.96 7.44 26.69
C ALA A 301 2.04 7.98 27.62
N MET A 302 1.80 9.18 28.14
CA MET A 302 2.53 9.73 29.28
C MET A 302 1.55 10.18 30.35
N THR A 303 1.84 9.79 31.59
CA THR A 303 1.08 10.13 32.79
C THR A 303 2.01 10.78 33.81
N ILE A 304 1.57 11.87 34.42
CA ILE A 304 2.21 12.45 35.60
C ILE A 304 1.25 12.28 36.77
N TYR A 305 1.62 11.39 37.68
CA TYR A 305 0.79 11.03 38.82
C TYR A 305 0.86 12.07 39.95
N ASP A 306 -0.26 12.25 40.64
CA ASP A 306 -0.37 12.90 41.95
C ASP A 306 0.45 14.21 42.08
N ILE A 307 0.19 15.19 41.21
CA ILE A 307 0.90 16.47 41.15
C ILE A 307 0.76 17.20 42.51
N PRO A 308 1.87 17.56 43.18
CA PRO A 308 1.80 18.24 44.48
C PRO A 308 1.36 19.70 44.34
N ASP A 309 0.55 20.20 45.27
CA ASP A 309 0.22 21.62 45.34
C ASP A 309 1.33 22.41 46.08
N LEU A 310 2.36 22.80 45.33
CA LEU A 310 3.46 23.62 45.87
C LEU A 310 3.06 25.09 46.11
N LEU A 311 1.93 25.55 45.58
CA LEU A 311 1.46 26.94 45.70
C LEU A 311 0.51 27.12 46.89
N GLY A 312 -0.38 26.17 47.15
CA GLY A 312 -1.34 26.17 48.26
C GLY A 312 -0.84 25.53 49.56
N GLY A 313 0.36 24.96 49.57
CA GLY A 313 1.11 24.64 50.78
C GLY A 313 0.81 23.30 51.47
N ARG A 314 -0.22 22.54 51.06
CA ARG A 314 -0.46 21.12 51.45
C ARG A 314 -1.57 20.52 50.57
N GLY A 315 -1.25 19.50 49.76
CA GLY A 315 -2.26 18.78 48.97
C GLY A 315 -1.74 18.13 47.69
N CYS A 316 -2.61 17.38 47.02
CA CYS A 316 -2.42 16.82 45.69
C CYS A 316 -3.46 17.45 44.77
N LEU A 317 -3.03 17.94 43.60
CA LEU A 317 -3.91 18.53 42.57
C LEU A 317 -4.53 17.47 41.66
N GLY A 318 -4.18 16.19 41.80
CA GLY A 318 -4.55 15.10 40.90
C GLY A 318 -3.44 14.76 39.89
N SER A 319 -3.76 13.97 38.86
CA SER A 319 -2.82 13.55 37.81
C SER A 319 -3.19 14.14 36.46
N VAL A 320 -2.25 14.16 35.52
CA VAL A 320 -2.53 14.45 34.10
C VAL A 320 -2.10 13.29 33.23
N VAL A 321 -2.88 13.01 32.19
CA VAL A 321 -2.63 11.94 31.21
C VAL A 321 -2.80 12.47 29.79
N PHE A 322 -1.91 12.07 28.90
CA PHE A 322 -2.07 12.22 27.47
C PHE A 322 -1.66 10.95 26.75
N SER A 323 -2.44 10.52 25.76
CA SER A 323 -2.07 9.40 24.90
C SER A 323 -2.58 9.58 23.47
N GLU A 324 -1.89 8.99 22.50
CA GLU A 324 -2.26 9.01 21.09
C GLU A 324 -2.10 7.62 20.48
N SER A 325 -3.02 7.27 19.57
CA SER A 325 -2.87 6.12 18.67
C SER A 325 -2.23 6.58 17.37
N PHE A 326 -1.14 5.94 16.96
CA PHE A 326 -0.40 6.28 15.75
C PHE A 326 0.04 5.03 14.98
N LEU A 327 0.25 5.20 13.68
CA LEU A 327 0.83 4.19 12.81
C LEU A 327 2.15 4.72 12.25
N ALA A 328 3.19 3.90 12.32
CA ALA A 328 4.50 4.20 11.75
C ALA A 328 4.74 3.32 10.53
N SER A 329 5.48 3.87 9.56
CA SER A 329 5.78 3.27 8.28
C SER A 329 7.26 3.42 7.98
N GLN A 330 7.86 2.39 7.37
CA GLN A 330 9.30 2.31 7.11
C GLN A 330 9.58 1.76 5.72
N ILE A 331 10.34 2.51 4.91
CA ILE A 331 10.81 2.06 3.60
C ILE A 331 12.33 1.99 3.63
N PHE A 332 12.90 0.85 3.25
CA PHE A 332 14.34 0.70 3.04
C PHE A 332 14.74 1.25 1.68
N ILE A 333 15.74 2.11 1.64
CA ILE A 333 16.21 2.77 0.43
C ILE A 333 17.65 2.37 0.15
N LYS A 334 17.90 1.92 -1.06
CA LYS A 334 19.24 1.65 -1.58
C LYS A 334 19.79 2.89 -2.27
N GLU A 335 20.91 3.36 -1.77
CA GLU A 335 21.67 4.47 -2.34
C GLU A 335 22.54 4.02 -3.52
N LYS A 336 23.10 4.98 -4.27
CA LYS A 336 23.96 4.69 -5.42
C LYS A 336 25.24 3.94 -5.06
N ASP A 337 25.74 4.14 -3.84
CA ASP A 337 26.92 3.47 -3.29
C ASP A 337 26.61 2.06 -2.74
N GLY A 338 25.34 1.66 -2.75
CA GLY A 338 24.87 0.38 -2.22
C GLY A 338 24.54 0.38 -0.73
N SER A 339 24.71 1.51 -0.02
CA SER A 339 24.26 1.65 1.35
C SER A 339 22.73 1.60 1.45
N ILE A 340 22.22 1.12 2.59
CA ILE A 340 20.78 1.03 2.86
C ILE A 340 20.42 2.06 3.93
N ASN A 341 19.65 3.06 3.52
CA ASN A 341 19.05 4.04 4.40
C ASN A 341 17.59 3.69 4.69
N THR A 342 17.02 4.34 5.69
CA THR A 342 15.61 4.17 6.05
C THR A 342 14.89 5.51 5.89
N GLU A 343 13.80 5.51 5.14
CA GLU A 343 12.82 6.60 5.13
C GLU A 343 11.63 6.22 5.99
N THR A 344 11.32 7.05 6.97
CA THR A 344 10.23 6.81 7.91
C THR A 344 9.12 7.83 7.72
N SER A 345 7.90 7.40 8.02
CA SER A 345 6.72 8.26 8.06
C SER A 345 5.81 7.79 9.18
N TYR A 346 4.96 8.67 9.70
CA TYR A 346 3.97 8.31 10.70
C TYR A 346 2.73 9.18 10.56
N ILE A 347 1.62 8.66 11.07
CA ILE A 347 0.37 9.38 11.20
C ILE A 347 -0.22 9.14 12.58
N ILE A 348 -0.73 10.20 13.20
CA ILE A 348 -1.44 10.13 14.47
C ILE A 348 -2.93 10.04 14.15
N LEU A 349 -3.52 8.87 14.33
CA LEU A 349 -4.90 8.57 13.96
C LEU A 349 -5.90 9.33 14.83
N THR A 350 -5.55 9.56 16.11
CA THR A 350 -6.40 10.25 17.10
C THR A 350 -6.15 11.77 17.18
N ALA A 351 -5.38 12.34 16.25
CA ALA A 351 -5.06 13.78 16.25
C ALA A 351 -6.28 14.68 16.03
N ALA A 352 -7.34 14.15 15.42
CA ALA A 352 -8.60 14.86 15.22
C ALA A 352 -9.38 15.10 16.52
N ILE A 353 -9.11 14.32 17.56
CA ILE A 353 -9.68 14.53 18.89
C ILE A 353 -8.93 15.70 19.54
N PRO A 354 -9.63 16.80 19.90
CA PRO A 354 -9.01 17.98 20.49
C PRO A 354 -8.06 17.59 21.62
N ARG A 355 -6.81 18.07 21.54
CA ARG A 355 -5.83 17.81 22.60
C ARG A 355 -6.10 18.65 23.83
N TYR A 356 -6.69 19.82 23.66
CA TYR A 356 -7.04 20.71 24.75
C TYR A 356 -8.48 21.19 24.59
N VAL A 357 -9.23 21.15 25.69
CA VAL A 357 -10.58 21.71 25.82
C VAL A 357 -10.72 22.23 27.24
N SER A 358 -11.42 23.35 27.41
CA SER A 358 -11.70 23.90 28.73
C SER A 358 -13.06 24.58 28.79
N TRP A 359 -13.76 24.45 29.91
CA TRP A 359 -15.08 25.07 30.15
C TRP A 359 -15.02 26.09 31.28
N LEU A 360 -15.64 27.26 31.10
CA LEU A 360 -15.92 28.20 32.17
C LEU A 360 -16.90 27.56 33.15
N VAL A 361 -16.46 27.37 34.40
CA VAL A 361 -17.29 26.72 35.44
C VAL A 361 -17.51 27.62 36.66
N GLU A 362 -16.66 28.61 36.89
CA GLU A 362 -16.82 29.54 38.01
C GLU A 362 -17.49 30.84 37.60
N ASP A 363 -18.47 31.30 38.39
CA ASP A 363 -19.21 32.56 38.16
C ASP A 363 -18.31 33.78 37.95
N ASN A 364 -17.14 33.83 38.61
CA ASN A 364 -16.22 34.96 38.48
C ASN A 364 -15.58 35.01 37.09
N GLU A 365 -15.21 33.86 36.53
CA GLU A 365 -14.58 33.77 35.20
C GLU A 365 -15.58 34.16 34.11
N VAL A 366 -16.83 33.70 34.27
CA VAL A 366 -17.95 34.07 33.38
C VAL A 366 -18.18 35.57 33.42
N LYS A 367 -18.29 36.17 34.61
CA LYS A 367 -18.49 37.62 34.78
C LYS A 367 -17.36 38.44 34.14
N LEU A 368 -16.10 37.99 34.24
CA LEU A 368 -14.97 38.66 33.60
C LEU A 368 -15.04 38.56 32.06
N SER A 369 -15.41 37.38 31.55
CA SER A 369 -15.64 37.17 30.11
C SER A 369 -16.79 38.03 29.58
N GLU A 370 -17.91 38.11 30.31
CA GLU A 370 -19.07 38.95 29.98
C GLU A 370 -18.72 40.43 30.04
N LYS A 371 -17.96 40.86 31.03
CA LYS A 371 -17.45 42.23 31.13
C LYS A 371 -16.60 42.60 29.92
N ALA A 372 -15.76 41.68 29.44
CA ALA A 372 -15.01 41.88 28.20
C ALA A 372 -15.91 41.94 26.95
N GLN A 373 -17.10 41.34 26.96
CA GLN A 373 -18.06 41.47 25.85
C GLN A 373 -18.90 42.75 25.92
N GLN A 374 -19.07 43.33 27.12
CA GLN A 374 -19.82 44.58 27.31
C GLN A 374 -19.16 45.77 26.61
N ILE A 375 -17.84 45.73 26.35
CA ILE A 375 -17.12 46.79 25.61
C ILE A 375 -17.64 47.00 24.19
N VAL A 376 -18.33 46.02 23.60
CA VAL A 376 -18.98 46.17 22.29
C VAL A 376 -20.13 47.19 22.35
N LYS A 377 -20.67 47.49 23.54
CA LYS A 377 -21.75 48.45 23.76
C LYS A 377 -21.26 49.83 24.19
N GLU A 378 -19.95 50.01 24.39
CA GLU A 378 -19.34 51.28 24.79
C GLU A 378 -19.02 52.13 23.55
N ASP A 379 -19.22 53.45 23.63
CA ASP A 379 -18.93 54.37 22.51
C ASP A 379 -17.42 54.47 22.24
N GLU A 380 -16.59 54.52 23.28
CA GLU A 380 -15.13 54.43 23.23
C GLU A 380 -14.61 53.51 24.35
N SER A 381 -13.91 52.44 23.97
CA SER A 381 -13.32 51.47 24.89
C SER A 381 -11.78 51.52 24.86
N PHE A 382 -11.09 50.72 25.68
CA PHE A 382 -9.62 50.57 25.60
C PHE A 382 -9.14 49.87 24.31
N LEU A 383 -10.04 49.25 23.54
CA LEU A 383 -9.77 48.76 22.19
C LEU A 383 -10.12 49.81 21.12
N GLY A 384 -10.57 51.01 21.53
CA GLY A 384 -11.04 52.08 20.68
C GLY A 384 -12.52 51.97 20.32
N THR A 385 -12.93 52.57 19.20
CA THR A 385 -14.32 52.59 18.72
C THR A 385 -14.69 51.26 18.07
N PHE A 386 -15.86 50.73 18.38
CA PHE A 386 -16.38 49.51 17.75
C PHE A 386 -16.62 49.72 16.25
N LEU A 387 -16.08 48.83 15.40
CA LEU A 387 -16.23 48.90 13.95
C LEU A 387 -17.29 47.92 13.46
N THR A 388 -17.08 46.62 13.72
CA THR A 388 -17.94 45.54 13.23
C THR A 388 -17.70 44.24 13.96
N GLY A 389 -18.59 43.27 13.85
CA GLY A 389 -18.36 41.93 14.40
C GLY A 389 -19.45 40.92 14.04
N GLY A 390 -19.18 39.64 14.34
CA GLY A 390 -20.09 38.54 14.04
C GLY A 390 -19.47 37.15 14.21
N ASP A 391 -20.29 36.14 13.89
CA ASP A 391 -19.93 34.73 13.97
C ASP A 391 -19.12 34.27 12.74
N GLY A 392 -18.50 33.08 12.84
CA GLY A 392 -17.86 32.40 11.72
C GLY A 392 -16.41 32.83 11.45
N ALA A 393 -15.71 33.29 12.49
CA ALA A 393 -14.26 33.51 12.46
C ALA A 393 -13.54 32.39 13.22
N TYR A 394 -12.34 32.04 12.77
CA TYR A 394 -11.56 30.95 13.36
C TYR A 394 -10.25 31.48 13.95
N ILE A 395 -9.97 31.17 15.21
CA ILE A 395 -8.69 31.43 15.84
C ILE A 395 -7.81 30.19 15.75
N TYR A 396 -6.52 30.36 15.44
CA TYR A 396 -5.60 29.24 15.33
C TYR A 396 -4.15 29.65 15.61
N SER A 397 -3.38 28.74 16.20
CA SER A 397 -1.95 28.92 16.49
C SER A 397 -1.17 27.69 16.02
N SER A 398 0.15 27.78 15.96
CA SER A 398 1.04 26.66 15.65
C SER A 398 1.29 25.71 16.83
N SER A 399 0.69 25.99 17.99
CA SER A 399 0.74 25.10 19.14
C SER A 399 0.18 23.73 18.77
N PRO A 400 0.85 22.63 19.16
CA PRO A 400 0.33 21.29 18.98
C PRO A 400 -0.96 21.01 19.75
N GLN A 401 -1.27 21.79 20.77
CA GLN A 401 -2.51 21.70 21.56
C GLN A 401 -3.68 22.41 20.87
N ALA A 402 -3.41 23.40 20.02
CA ALA A 402 -4.42 24.18 19.32
C ALA A 402 -5.02 23.42 18.12
N MET A 403 -6.34 23.53 18.00
CA MET A 403 -7.09 23.24 16.78
C MET A 403 -7.71 24.54 16.27
N PRO A 404 -8.11 24.64 14.99
CA PRO A 404 -8.88 25.79 14.52
C PRO A 404 -10.22 25.85 15.28
N GLU A 405 -10.42 26.90 16.07
CA GLU A 405 -11.60 27.07 16.93
C GLU A 405 -12.50 28.17 16.37
N GLU A 406 -13.79 27.87 16.20
CA GLU A 406 -14.79 28.84 15.73
C GLU A 406 -15.27 29.72 16.87
N GLY A 407 -15.39 31.02 16.63
CA GLY A 407 -15.93 31.95 17.61
C GLY A 407 -16.46 33.24 17.01
N LYS A 408 -16.88 34.14 17.90
CA LYS A 408 -17.35 35.48 17.52
C LYS A 408 -16.18 36.44 17.52
N LEU A 409 -15.99 37.15 16.42
CA LEU A 409 -14.92 38.14 16.28
C LEU A 409 -15.50 39.53 16.15
N TYR A 410 -14.94 40.46 16.93
CA TYR A 410 -15.28 41.87 16.93
C TYR A 410 -14.03 42.70 16.69
N PHE A 411 -14.13 43.63 15.74
CA PHE A 411 -13.07 44.54 15.35
C PHE A 411 -13.32 45.93 15.92
N PHE A 412 -12.27 46.55 16.46
CA PHE A 412 -12.26 47.92 16.96
C PHE A 412 -11.17 48.73 16.24
N SER A 413 -11.14 50.06 16.43
CA SER A 413 -10.09 50.90 15.83
C SER A 413 -8.68 50.50 16.28
N ASP A 414 -8.54 50.06 17.54
CA ASP A 414 -7.25 49.81 18.21
C ASP A 414 -7.09 48.39 18.76
N GLY A 415 -7.89 47.42 18.28
CA GLY A 415 -7.70 46.02 18.62
C GLY A 415 -8.84 45.10 18.21
N ILE A 416 -8.85 43.89 18.77
CA ILE A 416 -9.86 42.86 18.54
C ILE A 416 -10.33 42.21 19.83
N LEU A 417 -11.57 41.74 19.81
CA LEU A 417 -12.16 40.85 20.80
C LEU A 417 -12.60 39.57 20.09
N PHE A 418 -12.09 38.43 20.55
CA PHE A 418 -12.54 37.11 20.15
C PHE A 418 -13.28 36.46 21.32
N SER A 419 -14.48 35.94 21.08
CA SER A 419 -15.29 35.29 22.11
C SER A 419 -15.53 33.84 21.74
N HIS A 420 -15.01 32.92 22.57
CA HIS A 420 -15.26 31.50 22.47
C HIS A 420 -16.29 31.05 23.53
N PRO A 421 -17.23 30.15 23.20
CA PRO A 421 -18.25 29.69 24.16
C PRO A 421 -17.66 28.97 25.38
N HIS A 422 -16.56 28.21 25.21
CA HIS A 422 -16.04 27.37 26.28
C HIS A 422 -14.98 28.01 27.18
N HIS A 423 -13.98 28.74 26.64
CA HIS A 423 -12.91 29.35 27.43
C HIS A 423 -13.04 30.88 27.57
N GLY A 424 -14.10 31.47 27.02
CA GLY A 424 -14.43 32.87 27.19
C GLY A 424 -13.75 33.82 26.22
N SER A 425 -13.70 35.08 26.63
CA SER A 425 -13.27 36.21 25.80
C SER A 425 -11.75 36.42 25.82
N ILE A 426 -11.19 36.78 24.67
CA ILE A 426 -9.79 37.13 24.46
C ILE A 426 -9.76 38.53 23.82
N THR A 427 -9.12 39.47 24.48
CA THR A 427 -8.96 40.85 24.00
C THR A 427 -7.51 41.10 23.62
N ILE A 428 -7.28 41.60 22.41
CA ILE A 428 -5.94 41.89 21.89
C ILE A 428 -5.92 43.35 21.42
N SER A 429 -5.35 44.23 22.25
CA SER A 429 -5.08 45.63 21.88
C SER A 429 -3.87 45.71 20.94
N LYS A 430 -3.86 46.68 20.03
CA LYS A 430 -2.69 47.02 19.20
C LYS A 430 -1.45 47.33 20.04
N ASN A 431 -1.60 47.77 21.30
CA ASN A 431 -0.47 47.98 22.21
C ASN A 431 0.29 46.68 22.51
N HIS A 432 -0.39 45.54 22.47
CA HIS A 432 0.18 44.20 22.65
C HIS A 432 0.59 43.52 21.34
N MET A 433 0.36 44.15 20.20
CA MET A 433 0.81 43.64 18.90
C MET A 433 2.21 44.20 18.58
N ASP A 434 2.99 43.44 17.83
CA ASP A 434 4.21 43.91 17.17
C ASP A 434 3.95 44.18 15.68
N SER A 435 3.13 43.34 15.04
CA SER A 435 2.79 43.49 13.63
C SER A 435 1.47 42.80 13.31
N ILE A 436 0.75 43.32 12.31
CA ILE A 436 -0.44 42.67 11.76
C ILE A 436 -0.37 42.61 10.24
N LYS A 437 -0.48 41.39 9.71
CA LYS A 437 -0.41 41.11 8.27
C LYS A 437 -1.73 40.51 7.80
N PHE A 438 -2.13 40.83 6.58
CA PHE A 438 -3.34 40.33 5.95
C PHE A 438 -3.01 39.60 4.65
N TYR A 439 -3.44 38.34 4.57
CA TYR A 439 -3.43 37.56 3.34
C TYR A 439 -4.86 37.45 2.80
N ASP A 440 -5.10 38.09 1.66
CA ASP A 440 -6.42 38.18 1.01
C ASP A 440 -6.85 36.86 0.35
N GLY A 441 -5.89 36.10 -0.20
CA GLY A 441 -6.19 34.95 -1.05
C GLY A 441 -6.69 35.37 -2.43
N ASP A 442 -7.80 34.78 -2.89
CA ASP A 442 -8.44 35.02 -4.20
C ASP A 442 -9.90 35.53 -4.08
N SER A 443 -10.29 35.93 -2.86
CA SER A 443 -11.61 36.43 -2.46
C SER A 443 -12.84 35.53 -2.70
N THR A 444 -12.71 34.39 -3.37
CA THR A 444 -13.86 33.57 -3.82
C THR A 444 -13.83 32.12 -3.32
N SER A 445 -12.64 31.54 -3.19
CA SER A 445 -12.42 30.16 -2.73
C SER A 445 -11.36 30.04 -1.64
N VAL A 446 -10.45 31.00 -1.52
CA VAL A 446 -9.33 30.95 -0.58
C VAL A 446 -9.67 31.72 0.70
N VAL A 447 -9.43 31.08 1.85
CA VAL A 447 -9.59 31.68 3.19
C VAL A 447 -8.67 32.88 3.33
N ALA A 448 -9.25 34.03 3.70
CA ALA A 448 -8.47 35.20 4.07
C ALA A 448 -7.95 35.03 5.50
N ALA A 449 -6.72 35.48 5.77
CA ALA A 449 -6.06 35.27 7.06
C ALA A 449 -5.45 36.56 7.60
N LEU A 450 -5.74 36.85 8.86
CA LEU A 450 -5.06 37.85 9.67
C LEU A 450 -3.98 37.18 10.51
N PHE A 451 -2.77 37.69 10.40
CA PHE A 451 -1.58 37.17 11.03
C PHE A 451 -1.09 38.21 12.05
N ILE A 452 -1.15 37.88 13.34
CA ILE A 452 -0.86 38.78 14.45
C ILE A 452 0.40 38.30 15.15
N ASP A 453 1.48 39.08 15.01
CA ASP A 453 2.68 38.92 15.82
C ASP A 453 2.46 39.74 17.11
N PHE A 454 2.62 39.13 18.28
CA PHE A 454 2.29 39.76 19.57
C PHE A 454 3.46 39.80 20.56
N LYS A 455 3.39 40.76 21.49
CA LYS A 455 4.37 40.95 22.56
C LYS A 455 4.15 39.94 23.68
N SER A 456 5.21 39.59 24.40
CA SER A 456 5.16 38.69 25.55
C SER A 456 4.21 39.16 26.67
N SER A 457 3.90 40.46 26.75
CA SER A 457 2.91 41.00 27.69
C SER A 457 1.49 40.47 27.44
N LEU A 458 1.16 39.97 26.24
CA LEU A 458 -0.14 39.37 25.94
C LEU A 458 -0.31 37.97 26.56
N LEU A 459 0.78 37.26 26.87
CA LEU A 459 0.74 35.85 27.32
C LEU A 459 -0.04 35.66 28.63
N ALA A 460 -0.18 36.69 29.46
CA ALA A 460 -1.01 36.64 30.67
C ALA A 460 -2.52 36.67 30.37
N TYR A 461 -2.91 37.20 29.21
CA TYR A 461 -4.29 37.41 28.78
C TYR A 461 -4.69 36.50 27.61
N LEU A 462 -3.80 35.61 27.17
CA LEU A 462 -4.01 34.64 26.10
C LEU A 462 -4.09 33.22 26.70
N PRO A 463 -5.03 32.36 26.26
CA PRO A 463 -5.08 30.97 26.69
C PRO A 463 -3.78 30.22 26.42
N VAL A 464 -3.38 29.33 27.33
CA VAL A 464 -2.10 28.58 27.25
C VAL A 464 -2.00 27.74 25.98
N GLN A 465 -3.11 27.18 25.48
CA GLN A 465 -3.11 26.42 24.22
C GLN A 465 -2.85 27.27 22.98
N LEU A 466 -2.90 28.61 23.08
CA LEU A 466 -2.55 29.52 21.99
C LEU A 466 -1.13 30.08 22.12
N HIS A 467 -0.39 29.69 23.17
CA HIS A 467 0.99 30.14 23.36
C HIS A 467 1.91 29.44 22.36
N THR A 468 2.77 30.22 21.71
CA THR A 468 3.73 29.72 20.73
C THR A 468 5.10 30.36 20.99
N PRO A 469 6.22 29.65 20.77
CA PRO A 469 7.56 30.26 20.89
C PRO A 469 7.77 31.44 19.92
N SER A 470 7.04 31.44 18.80
CA SER A 470 7.03 32.50 17.80
C SER A 470 6.15 33.71 18.17
N ASN A 471 5.40 33.65 19.28
CA ASN A 471 4.42 34.67 19.71
C ASN A 471 3.52 35.14 18.56
N PHE A 472 2.93 34.17 17.89
CA PHE A 472 2.20 34.37 16.66
C PHE A 472 0.83 33.69 16.68
N LEU A 473 -0.18 34.37 16.14
CA LEU A 473 -1.57 33.92 16.06
C LEU A 473 -2.17 34.18 14.67
N MET A 474 -3.02 33.27 14.19
CA MET A 474 -3.79 33.43 12.97
C MET A 474 -5.29 33.54 13.27
N ILE A 475 -5.97 34.45 12.56
CA ILE A 475 -7.43 34.51 12.50
C ILE A 475 -7.87 34.28 11.05
N GLY A 476 -8.58 33.19 10.81
CA GLY A 476 -9.14 32.82 9.51
C GLY A 476 -10.55 33.38 9.31
N LEU A 477 -10.77 34.00 8.15
CA LEU A 477 -12.07 34.51 7.71
C LEU A 477 -12.50 33.73 6.45
N PHE A 478 -13.54 32.92 6.57
CA PHE A 478 -13.98 32.11 5.45
C PHE A 478 -14.60 32.96 4.33
N PRO A 479 -14.38 32.60 3.05
CA PRO A 479 -14.93 33.33 1.92
C PRO A 479 -16.46 33.45 2.02
N LYS A 480 -17.01 34.58 1.59
CA LYS A 480 -18.47 34.84 1.53
C LYS A 480 -19.19 34.90 2.90
N SER A 481 -18.51 34.63 4.01
CA SER A 481 -19.07 34.79 5.36
C SER A 481 -19.43 36.26 5.65
N LYS A 482 -20.33 36.48 6.62
CA LYS A 482 -20.74 37.85 7.01
C LYS A 482 -19.54 38.64 7.55
N ILE A 483 -18.73 38.01 8.41
CA ILE A 483 -17.55 38.64 9.00
C ILE A 483 -16.48 38.98 7.95
N TYR A 484 -16.30 38.12 6.95
CA TYR A 484 -15.43 38.40 5.80
C TYR A 484 -15.86 39.67 5.08
N LYS A 485 -17.13 39.77 4.68
CA LYS A 485 -17.65 40.97 3.99
C LYS A 485 -17.55 42.23 4.85
N ALA A 486 -17.85 42.10 6.14
CA ALA A 486 -17.77 43.18 7.11
C ALA A 486 -16.33 43.71 7.22
N PHE A 487 -15.33 42.83 7.29
CA PHE A 487 -13.92 43.20 7.36
C PHE A 487 -13.48 44.10 6.19
N TYR A 488 -13.77 43.73 4.94
CA TYR A 488 -13.39 44.57 3.78
C TYR A 488 -14.14 45.91 3.75
N SER A 489 -15.42 45.91 4.12
CA SER A 489 -16.24 47.12 4.04
C SER A 489 -15.97 48.13 5.15
N GLN A 490 -15.63 47.68 6.36
CA GLN A 490 -15.63 48.50 7.58
C GLN A 490 -14.30 48.50 8.35
N VAL A 491 -13.35 47.60 8.06
CA VAL A 491 -12.11 47.47 8.86
C VAL A 491 -10.85 47.69 8.01
N PHE A 492 -10.81 47.09 6.82
CA PHE A 492 -9.61 47.01 6.00
C PHE A 492 -8.97 48.38 5.69
N SER A 493 -9.75 49.36 5.20
CA SER A 493 -9.25 50.69 4.85
C SER A 493 -8.76 51.49 6.06
N LEU A 494 -9.50 51.43 7.18
CA LEU A 494 -9.20 52.13 8.42
C LEU A 494 -7.88 51.65 9.05
N TRP A 495 -7.67 50.33 9.07
CA TRP A 495 -6.44 49.74 9.61
C TRP A 495 -5.24 49.88 8.68
N GLN A 496 -5.45 50.14 7.39
CA GLN A 496 -4.38 50.42 6.45
C GLN A 496 -3.88 51.87 6.52
N GLN A 497 -4.79 52.83 6.77
CA GLN A 497 -4.51 54.29 6.73
C GLN A 497 -4.12 54.90 8.09
N THR A 498 -3.80 54.08 9.10
CA THR A 498 -3.54 54.56 10.46
C THR A 498 -2.23 55.36 10.55
N ASN A 499 -2.32 56.67 10.87
CA ASN A 499 -1.17 57.59 10.94
C ASN A 499 -0.35 57.49 12.24
N SER A 500 -0.87 56.81 13.28
CA SER A 500 -0.18 56.56 14.55
C SER A 500 -0.51 55.15 15.06
N GLY A 501 0.51 54.29 15.19
CA GLY A 501 0.36 52.92 15.69
C GLY A 501 0.69 51.83 14.65
N ILE A 502 0.20 50.61 14.88
CA ILE A 502 0.45 49.46 14.00
C ILE A 502 -0.57 49.45 12.86
N SER A 503 -0.06 49.57 11.63
CA SER A 503 -0.85 49.51 10.39
C SER A 503 -0.93 48.08 9.83
N LEU A 504 -2.06 47.73 9.22
CA LEU A 504 -2.26 46.47 8.51
C LEU A 504 -1.43 46.38 7.22
N LYS A 505 -0.59 45.34 7.11
CA LYS A 505 0.23 45.08 5.92
C LYS A 505 -0.36 43.96 5.07
N VAL A 506 -0.69 44.23 3.83
CA VAL A 506 -1.13 43.20 2.88
C VAL A 506 0.07 42.41 2.38
N VAL A 507 -0.01 41.08 2.40
CA VAL A 507 1.07 40.17 1.98
C VAL A 507 0.57 39.19 0.92
N GLN A 508 1.45 38.84 -0.02
CA GLN A 508 1.20 37.76 -0.98
C GLN A 508 1.68 36.42 -0.43
N ALA A 509 1.21 35.32 -1.02
CA ALA A 509 1.49 33.95 -0.56
C ALA A 509 2.99 33.65 -0.45
N ASP A 510 3.81 34.19 -1.36
CA ASP A 510 5.26 33.93 -1.39
C ASP A 510 6.00 34.48 -0.16
N PHE A 511 5.47 35.54 0.45
CA PHE A 511 6.06 36.21 1.62
C PHE A 511 5.61 35.60 2.97
N LEU A 512 4.73 34.60 2.95
CA LEU A 512 4.34 33.87 4.15
C LEU A 512 5.46 32.93 4.59
N SER A 513 5.71 32.85 5.91
CA SER A 513 6.64 31.87 6.48
C SER A 513 6.15 30.44 6.25
N VAL A 514 7.02 29.45 6.39
CA VAL A 514 6.65 28.02 6.27
C VAL A 514 5.56 27.64 7.27
N GLU A 515 5.66 28.17 8.50
CA GLU A 515 4.67 28.00 9.57
C GLU A 515 3.31 28.61 9.20
N GLN A 516 3.30 29.85 8.68
CA GLN A 516 2.09 30.54 8.22
C GLN A 516 1.41 29.80 7.06
N LYS A 517 2.20 29.33 6.08
CA LYS A 517 1.70 28.54 4.95
C LYS A 517 1.06 27.23 5.42
N ARG A 518 1.65 26.58 6.42
CA ARG A 518 1.12 25.33 7.01
C ARG A 518 -0.22 25.57 7.70
N LEU A 519 -0.32 26.59 8.55
CA LEU A 519 -1.56 26.94 9.24
C LEU A 519 -2.66 27.34 8.27
N HIS A 520 -2.33 28.15 7.26
CA HIS A 520 -3.26 28.54 6.20
C HIS A 520 -3.75 27.34 5.39
N SER A 521 -2.86 26.42 5.02
CA SER A 521 -3.23 25.19 4.30
C SER A 521 -4.20 24.32 5.12
N ASN A 522 -3.96 24.16 6.42
CA ASN A 522 -4.86 23.41 7.30
C ASN A 522 -6.24 24.04 7.37
N ILE A 523 -6.33 25.36 7.56
CA ILE A 523 -7.62 26.05 7.65
C ILE A 523 -8.35 26.08 6.30
N GLN A 524 -7.62 26.13 5.19
CA GLN A 524 -8.19 26.00 3.84
C GLN A 524 -8.81 24.62 3.63
N LYS A 525 -8.14 23.54 4.07
CA LYS A 525 -8.71 22.18 4.01
C LYS A 525 -10.00 22.08 4.83
N LEU A 526 -10.04 22.69 6.02
CA LEU A 526 -11.25 22.77 6.85
C LEU A 526 -12.38 23.52 6.14
N CYS A 527 -12.10 24.70 5.58
CA CYS A 527 -13.08 25.47 4.80
C CYS A 527 -13.62 24.68 3.62
N ASN A 528 -12.76 23.96 2.90
CA ASN A 528 -13.16 23.09 1.80
C ASN A 528 -14.09 21.98 2.31
N ALA A 529 -13.73 21.26 3.37
CA ALA A 529 -14.54 20.18 3.93
C ALA A 529 -15.94 20.65 4.36
N LEU A 530 -16.05 21.85 4.94
CA LEU A 530 -17.33 22.43 5.39
C LEU A 530 -18.20 22.95 4.23
N SER A 531 -17.62 23.21 3.06
CA SER A 531 -18.33 23.77 1.90
C SER A 531 -19.00 22.73 1.01
N TYR A 532 -18.68 21.44 1.14
CA TYR A 532 -19.24 20.36 0.32
C TYR A 532 -20.46 19.71 0.99
N PRO A 533 -21.51 19.33 0.21
CA PRO A 533 -22.63 18.56 0.71
C PRO A 533 -22.21 17.12 1.08
N ALA A 534 -22.93 16.49 2.01
CA ALA A 534 -22.64 15.14 2.49
C ALA A 534 -22.63 14.10 1.35
N GLY A 535 -21.56 13.29 1.28
CA GLY A 535 -21.32 12.26 0.26
C GLY A 535 -19.90 11.66 0.39
N GLU A 536 -19.50 10.72 -0.48
CA GLU A 536 -18.16 10.07 -0.43
C GLU A 536 -16.99 11.06 -0.57
N ARG A 537 -17.13 12.05 -1.46
CA ARG A 537 -16.11 13.10 -1.60
C ARG A 537 -15.99 13.97 -0.34
N TRP A 538 -17.08 14.11 0.42
CA TRP A 538 -17.09 14.86 1.67
C TRP A 538 -16.39 14.11 2.80
N SER A 539 -16.54 12.78 2.90
CA SER A 539 -15.82 11.98 3.92
C SER A 539 -14.31 12.03 3.70
N GLN A 540 -13.85 11.95 2.44
CA GLN A 540 -12.43 12.09 2.08
C GLN A 540 -11.89 13.48 2.44
N LEU A 541 -12.59 14.56 2.08
CA LEU A 541 -12.18 15.93 2.39
C LEU A 541 -12.16 16.19 3.90
N LYS A 542 -13.13 15.64 4.63
CA LYS A 542 -13.22 15.74 6.09
C LYS A 542 -12.06 15.03 6.78
N LEU A 543 -11.70 13.82 6.33
CA LEU A 543 -10.51 13.11 6.81
C LEU A 543 -9.23 13.87 6.49
N ALA A 544 -9.07 14.38 5.28
CA ALA A 544 -7.89 15.16 4.88
C ALA A 544 -7.74 16.48 5.64
N ALA A 545 -8.85 17.12 6.04
CA ALA A 545 -8.85 18.31 6.88
C ALA A 545 -8.43 18.00 8.33
N ARG A 546 -8.86 16.85 8.86
CA ARG A 546 -8.55 16.39 10.22
C ARG A 546 -7.15 15.80 10.36
N LEU A 547 -6.66 15.16 9.29
CA LEU A 547 -5.35 14.52 9.20
C LEU A 547 -4.60 15.06 7.98
N PRO A 548 -3.96 16.25 8.08
CA PRO A 548 -3.38 16.94 6.94
C PRO A 548 -2.31 16.15 6.17
N GLU A 549 -1.60 15.23 6.81
CA GLU A 549 -0.52 14.41 6.24
C GLU A 549 -1.01 13.03 5.73
N LEU A 550 -2.31 12.76 5.77
CA LEU A 550 -2.87 11.43 5.48
C LEU A 550 -2.51 10.95 4.07
N GLU A 551 -2.68 11.77 3.04
CA GLU A 551 -2.43 11.37 1.65
C GLU A 551 -0.96 10.96 1.43
N ARG A 552 -0.02 11.74 1.95
CA ARG A 552 1.41 11.43 1.88
C ARG A 552 1.72 10.14 2.64
N PHE A 553 1.12 9.97 3.82
CA PHE A 553 1.30 8.77 4.61
C PHE A 553 0.76 7.52 3.91
N LEU A 554 -0.43 7.57 3.29
CA LEU A 554 -1.01 6.45 2.55
C LEU A 554 -0.12 5.98 1.39
N GLN A 555 0.49 6.92 0.67
CA GLN A 555 1.44 6.58 -0.41
C GLN A 555 2.71 5.90 0.14
N HIS A 556 3.23 6.39 1.26
CA HIS A 556 4.40 5.81 1.92
C HIS A 556 4.08 4.41 2.48
N PHE A 557 2.95 4.27 3.19
CA PHE A 557 2.50 3.04 3.80
C PHE A 557 2.22 1.93 2.78
N ALA A 558 1.61 2.27 1.64
CA ALA A 558 1.36 1.31 0.56
C ALA A 558 2.64 0.66 0.02
N VAL A 559 3.78 1.36 0.08
CA VAL A 559 5.08 0.82 -0.31
C VAL A 559 5.69 0.02 0.84
N SER A 560 5.61 0.51 2.08
CA SER A 560 6.20 -0.18 3.24
C SER A 560 5.52 -1.50 3.58
N SER A 561 4.20 -1.59 3.38
CA SER A 561 3.38 -2.71 3.86
C SER A 561 3.60 -4.01 3.05
N ILE A 562 4.18 -3.91 1.86
CA ILE A 562 4.30 -5.03 0.91
C ILE A 562 5.53 -5.89 1.19
N SER A 563 6.68 -5.26 1.45
CA SER A 563 7.94 -5.98 1.62
C SER A 563 9.02 -5.14 2.29
N ARG A 564 9.99 -5.81 2.91
CA ARG A 564 11.23 -5.22 3.44
C ARG A 564 12.34 -5.10 2.39
N GLU A 565 12.09 -5.50 1.13
CA GLU A 565 13.07 -5.35 0.07
C GLU A 565 13.34 -3.86 -0.25
N PRO A 566 14.61 -3.43 -0.37
CA PRO A 566 14.93 -2.02 -0.53
C PRO A 566 14.54 -1.48 -1.92
N VAL A 567 14.11 -0.22 -1.96
CA VAL A 567 13.79 0.51 -3.19
C VAL A 567 14.95 1.43 -3.58
N MET A 568 15.14 1.68 -4.87
CA MET A 568 16.21 2.58 -5.32
C MET A 568 15.88 4.04 -4.98
N ARG A 569 16.84 4.80 -4.45
CA ARG A 569 16.65 6.23 -4.09
C ARG A 569 16.11 7.07 -5.25
N ALA A 570 16.54 6.76 -6.47
CA ALA A 570 16.10 7.44 -7.70
C ALA A 570 14.63 7.19 -8.05
N HIS A 571 14.02 6.11 -7.55
CA HIS A 571 12.63 5.74 -7.82
C HIS A 571 11.69 6.16 -6.69
N LEU A 572 12.20 6.50 -5.50
CA LEU A 572 11.40 6.89 -4.35
C LEU A 572 10.37 8.00 -4.65
N PRO A 573 10.70 9.11 -5.36
CA PRO A 573 9.70 10.13 -5.67
C PRO A 573 8.52 9.60 -6.48
N ILE A 574 8.76 8.70 -7.44
CA ILE A 574 7.70 8.03 -8.22
C ILE A 574 6.82 7.17 -7.30
N LEU A 575 7.43 6.42 -6.39
CA LEU A 575 6.71 5.54 -5.47
C LEU A 575 5.79 6.33 -4.53
N LEU A 576 6.28 7.47 -4.04
CA LEU A 576 5.54 8.39 -3.19
C LEU A 576 4.61 9.33 -3.96
N GLN A 577 4.52 9.18 -5.30
CA GLN A 577 3.71 10.02 -6.19
C GLN A 577 4.00 11.52 -6.06
N GLN A 578 5.26 11.87 -5.78
CA GLN A 578 5.69 13.25 -5.68
C GLN A 578 5.86 13.85 -7.08
N SER A 579 5.28 15.03 -7.30
CA SER A 579 5.32 15.78 -8.55
C SER A 579 6.68 16.45 -8.76
N GLU A 580 7.74 15.65 -8.88
CA GLU A 580 9.01 16.11 -9.45
C GLU A 580 9.20 15.49 -10.82
N SER A 581 9.29 16.36 -11.83
CA SER A 581 9.78 15.96 -13.14
C SER A 581 11.19 15.43 -12.96
N ILE A 582 11.38 14.12 -13.05
CA ILE A 582 12.72 13.54 -13.12
C ILE A 582 13.41 14.25 -14.29
N PRO A 583 14.55 14.91 -14.08
CA PRO A 583 15.30 15.47 -15.19
C PRO A 583 15.67 14.30 -16.10
N VAL A 584 15.05 14.27 -17.29
CA VAL A 584 15.39 13.33 -18.34
C VAL A 584 16.88 13.55 -18.61
N SER A 585 17.72 12.65 -18.09
CA SER A 585 19.15 12.74 -18.36
C SER A 585 19.31 12.68 -19.87
N LYS A 586 20.18 13.56 -20.41
CA LYS A 586 20.51 13.57 -21.84
C LYS A 586 20.82 12.14 -22.25
N ALA A 587 19.94 11.54 -23.04
CA ALA A 587 20.01 10.14 -23.38
C ALA A 587 21.30 9.89 -24.18
N GLU A 588 22.26 9.23 -23.54
CA GLU A 588 23.25 8.45 -24.27
C GLU A 588 22.51 7.47 -25.19
N SER A 589 23.09 7.13 -26.33
CA SER A 589 22.50 6.25 -27.35
C SER A 589 22.38 4.80 -26.85
N LYS A 590 21.44 4.52 -25.94
CA LYS A 590 21.14 3.19 -25.41
C LYS A 590 20.39 2.33 -26.43
N VAL A 591 20.59 1.02 -26.36
CA VAL A 591 19.87 0.03 -27.18
C VAL A 591 18.52 -0.25 -26.54
N VAL A 592 17.44 -0.01 -27.30
CA VAL A 592 16.07 -0.23 -26.83
C VAL A 592 15.69 -1.70 -27.06
N ILE A 593 15.21 -2.35 -26.01
CA ILE A 593 14.69 -3.72 -26.00
C ILE A 593 13.16 -3.67 -26.06
N THR A 594 12.60 -4.37 -27.04
CA THR A 594 11.16 -4.67 -27.12
C THR A 594 10.98 -6.17 -26.86
N ILE A 595 10.25 -6.51 -25.80
CA ILE A 595 9.97 -7.90 -25.43
C ILE A 595 8.61 -8.30 -25.99
N ILE A 596 8.57 -9.39 -26.75
CA ILE A 596 7.35 -10.01 -27.25
C ILE A 596 7.25 -11.39 -26.62
N THR A 597 6.22 -11.62 -25.82
CA THR A 597 5.97 -12.89 -25.12
C THR A 597 4.62 -13.48 -25.50
N GLY A 598 4.36 -14.71 -25.08
CA GLY A 598 3.05 -15.34 -25.15
C GLY A 598 3.11 -16.86 -25.04
N LEU A 599 1.95 -17.46 -24.83
CA LEU A 599 1.81 -18.92 -24.78
C LEU A 599 2.23 -19.57 -26.11
N PRO A 600 2.62 -20.86 -26.11
CA PRO A 600 2.97 -21.55 -27.34
C PRO A 600 1.84 -21.49 -28.40
N GLY A 601 2.20 -21.10 -29.63
CA GLY A 601 1.25 -20.98 -30.74
C GLY A 601 0.47 -19.65 -30.78
N CYS A 602 0.89 -18.62 -30.03
CA CYS A 602 0.28 -17.29 -30.03
C CYS A 602 0.64 -16.38 -31.22
N HIS A 603 1.36 -16.88 -32.23
CA HIS A 603 1.82 -16.09 -33.39
C HIS A 603 2.81 -14.94 -33.07
N SER A 604 3.49 -14.97 -31.92
CA SER A 604 4.52 -13.96 -31.59
C SER A 604 5.72 -13.97 -32.55
N SER A 605 6.06 -15.13 -33.14
CA SER A 605 7.07 -15.23 -34.20
C SER A 605 6.66 -14.47 -35.46
N ASP A 606 5.38 -14.56 -35.83
CA ASP A 606 4.83 -13.90 -37.02
C ASP A 606 4.81 -12.39 -36.84
N LEU A 607 4.38 -11.92 -35.65
CA LEU A 607 4.46 -10.51 -35.28
C LEU A 607 5.90 -9.98 -35.32
N CYS A 608 6.86 -10.74 -34.78
CA CYS A 608 8.27 -10.36 -34.84
C CYS A 608 8.78 -10.25 -36.29
N ALA A 609 8.46 -11.23 -37.14
CA ALA A 609 8.84 -11.23 -38.55
C ALA A 609 8.24 -10.03 -39.29
N PHE A 610 6.96 -9.71 -39.03
CA PHE A 610 6.29 -8.53 -39.55
C PHE A 610 7.00 -7.24 -39.13
N LEU A 611 7.30 -7.05 -37.84
CA LEU A 611 7.95 -5.84 -37.34
C LEU A 611 9.33 -5.62 -37.96
N VAL A 612 10.13 -6.69 -38.12
CA VAL A 612 11.44 -6.64 -38.76
C VAL A 612 11.33 -6.32 -40.26
N ALA A 613 10.32 -6.87 -40.94
CA ALA A 613 10.11 -6.64 -42.37
C ALA A 613 9.57 -5.23 -42.67
N PHE A 614 8.62 -4.75 -41.86
CA PHE A 614 7.93 -3.47 -42.02
C PHE A 614 8.84 -2.28 -41.66
N ASN A 615 9.70 -2.42 -40.65
CA ASN A 615 10.59 -1.35 -40.18
C ASN A 615 12.05 -1.46 -40.68
N LYS A 616 12.27 -1.93 -41.92
CA LYS A 616 13.63 -1.95 -42.51
C LYS A 616 14.25 -0.55 -42.66
N GLU A 617 13.42 0.48 -42.70
CA GLU A 617 13.84 1.89 -42.90
C GLU A 617 14.22 2.59 -41.58
N TYR A 618 13.60 2.23 -40.45
CA TYR A 618 13.65 2.98 -39.17
C TYR A 618 14.74 2.55 -38.17
N GLY A 619 15.53 1.51 -38.43
CA GLY A 619 16.58 1.11 -37.49
C GLY A 619 17.32 -0.17 -37.85
N ARG A 620 18.36 -0.49 -37.07
CA ARG A 620 19.08 -1.76 -37.18
C ARG A 620 18.51 -2.74 -36.15
N TRP A 621 17.94 -3.84 -36.61
CA TRP A 621 17.29 -4.83 -35.77
C TRP A 621 18.22 -6.00 -35.43
N VAL A 622 18.18 -6.41 -34.17
CA VAL A 622 18.77 -7.64 -33.66
C VAL A 622 17.64 -8.43 -33.00
N VAL A 623 17.57 -9.75 -33.20
CA VAL A 623 16.50 -10.59 -32.64
C VAL A 623 17.11 -11.67 -31.77
N TYR A 624 16.77 -11.66 -30.48
CA TYR A 624 17.01 -12.78 -29.58
C TYR A 624 15.80 -13.71 -29.64
N ARG A 625 16.05 -14.99 -29.89
CA ARG A 625 15.05 -16.06 -29.79
C ARG A 625 15.51 -17.07 -28.78
N GLN A 626 14.57 -17.51 -27.95
CA GLN A 626 14.69 -18.72 -27.17
C GLN A 626 15.15 -19.89 -28.03
N THR A 627 16.17 -20.62 -27.58
CA THR A 627 16.57 -21.89 -28.19
C THR A 627 15.60 -22.99 -27.72
N MET A 628 14.91 -23.62 -28.67
CA MET A 628 13.86 -24.63 -28.39
C MET A 628 14.43 -26.04 -28.14
N ASP A 629 15.75 -26.19 -28.25
CA ASP A 629 16.50 -27.42 -28.09
C ASP A 629 16.79 -27.78 -26.63
N SER A 630 16.64 -26.84 -25.69
CA SER A 630 16.81 -27.07 -24.26
C SER A 630 15.48 -27.39 -23.57
N PRO A 631 15.49 -28.23 -22.51
CA PRO A 631 14.30 -28.47 -21.68
C PRO A 631 13.93 -27.26 -20.82
N GLU A 632 14.84 -26.30 -20.62
CA GLU A 632 14.57 -25.06 -19.89
C GLU A 632 13.83 -24.03 -20.76
N CYS A 633 12.71 -23.52 -20.25
CA CYS A 633 11.91 -22.47 -20.88
C CYS A 633 12.54 -21.07 -20.82
N PHE A 634 13.64 -20.82 -20.10
CA PHE A 634 14.47 -19.59 -20.22
C PHE A 634 15.76 -19.74 -19.42
N SER A 635 16.89 -19.29 -19.99
CA SER A 635 18.18 -19.27 -19.30
C SER A 635 18.71 -17.85 -19.19
N ALA A 636 18.73 -17.31 -17.97
CA ALA A 636 19.25 -15.97 -17.67
C ALA A 636 20.72 -15.83 -18.09
N ALA A 637 21.55 -16.85 -17.83
CA ALA A 637 22.96 -16.83 -18.19
C ALA A 637 23.19 -16.79 -19.71
N HIS A 638 22.37 -17.50 -20.49
CA HIS A 638 22.44 -17.43 -21.95
C HIS A 638 22.04 -16.04 -22.46
N PHE A 639 20.95 -15.49 -21.93
CA PHE A 639 20.48 -14.15 -22.30
C PHE A 639 21.52 -13.07 -21.96
N GLN A 640 22.13 -13.11 -20.78
CA GLN A 640 23.17 -12.16 -20.37
C GLN A 640 24.40 -12.22 -21.29
N ARG A 641 24.91 -13.43 -21.59
CA ARG A 641 26.03 -13.59 -22.56
C ARG A 641 25.68 -13.04 -23.94
N TYR A 642 24.43 -13.24 -24.38
CA TYR A 642 23.97 -12.67 -25.64
C TYR A 642 24.01 -11.14 -25.62
N LEU A 643 23.56 -10.49 -24.54
CA LEU A 643 23.63 -9.03 -24.40
C LEU A 643 25.07 -8.50 -24.46
N SER A 644 26.02 -9.16 -23.79
CA SER A 644 27.45 -8.84 -23.91
C SER A 644 27.93 -8.92 -25.36
N SER A 645 27.62 -10.00 -26.08
CA SER A 645 28.03 -10.19 -27.47
C SER A 645 27.45 -9.11 -28.41
N VAL A 646 26.21 -8.67 -28.14
CA VAL A 646 25.54 -7.63 -28.91
C VAL A 646 26.26 -6.29 -28.72
N LEU A 647 26.63 -5.95 -27.48
CA LEU A 647 27.37 -4.72 -27.18
C LEU A 647 28.78 -4.72 -27.77
N GLU A 648 29.53 -5.82 -27.63
CA GLU A 648 30.85 -5.99 -28.26
C GLU A 648 30.78 -5.80 -29.78
N SER A 649 29.75 -6.39 -30.42
CA SER A 649 29.55 -6.25 -31.86
C SER A 649 29.23 -4.80 -32.29
N GLN A 650 28.60 -4.02 -31.42
CA GLN A 650 28.30 -2.61 -31.64
C GLN A 650 29.56 -1.75 -31.47
N GLN A 651 30.35 -1.98 -30.43
CA GLN A 651 31.61 -1.27 -30.17
C GLN A 651 32.62 -1.50 -31.31
N ASN A 652 32.83 -2.75 -31.71
CA ASN A 652 33.75 -3.12 -32.79
C ASN A 652 33.37 -2.51 -34.16
N ARG A 653 32.08 -2.27 -34.41
CA ARG A 653 31.59 -1.65 -35.66
C ARG A 653 31.56 -0.13 -35.62
N SER A 654 31.32 0.46 -34.45
CA SER A 654 31.33 1.91 -34.28
C SER A 654 32.72 2.53 -34.37
N ALA A 655 33.79 1.75 -34.12
CA ALA A 655 35.16 2.13 -34.46
C ALA A 655 35.43 2.23 -35.99
N ARG A 656 34.55 1.69 -36.83
CA ARG A 656 34.73 1.59 -38.30
C ARG A 656 33.79 2.46 -39.14
N GLN A 657 32.90 3.26 -38.53
CA GLN A 657 31.90 4.09 -39.24
C GLN A 657 31.98 5.57 -38.86
N SER A 658 31.90 6.45 -39.87
CA SER A 658 31.82 7.91 -39.70
C SER A 658 30.54 8.35 -38.99
N SER A 659 30.62 9.45 -38.24
CA SER A 659 29.58 10.04 -37.38
C SER A 659 28.19 10.27 -38.02
N TYR A 660 28.09 10.23 -39.36
CA TYR A 660 26.89 10.63 -40.13
C TYR A 660 25.85 9.51 -40.37
N SER A 661 26.10 8.25 -39.98
CA SER A 661 25.18 7.11 -40.24
C SER A 661 24.97 6.18 -39.03
N ARG A 662 24.90 6.71 -37.81
CA ARG A 662 24.54 5.92 -36.62
C ARG A 662 23.02 5.65 -36.59
N LYS A 663 22.55 4.66 -37.36
CA LYS A 663 21.18 4.14 -37.19
C LYS A 663 21.06 3.53 -35.79
N LYS A 664 20.03 3.93 -35.04
CA LYS A 664 19.75 3.41 -33.69
C LYS A 664 19.50 1.90 -33.76
N MET A 665 20.19 1.14 -32.91
CA MET A 665 20.02 -0.31 -32.83
C MET A 665 18.86 -0.64 -31.89
N ARG A 666 18.02 -1.60 -32.29
CA ARG A 666 16.91 -2.12 -31.47
C ARG A 666 17.04 -3.63 -31.34
N LEU A 667 16.77 -4.13 -30.15
CA LEU A 667 16.77 -5.56 -29.83
C LEU A 667 15.33 -6.04 -29.61
N LEU A 668 14.89 -7.01 -30.41
CA LEU A 668 13.64 -7.73 -30.20
C LEU A 668 13.94 -9.01 -29.43
N VAL A 669 13.27 -9.22 -28.30
CA VAL A 669 13.37 -10.42 -27.47
C VAL A 669 12.06 -11.18 -27.62
N VAL A 670 12.09 -12.32 -28.31
CA VAL A 670 10.91 -13.15 -28.52
C VAL A 670 10.95 -14.35 -27.58
N LEU A 671 9.98 -14.41 -26.68
CA LEU A 671 9.79 -15.47 -25.71
C LEU A 671 8.53 -16.24 -26.07
N GLN A 672 8.63 -17.57 -26.16
CA GLN A 672 7.49 -18.44 -26.42
C GLN A 672 7.51 -19.56 -25.41
N GLY A 673 6.41 -19.73 -24.67
CA GLY A 673 6.35 -20.74 -23.64
C GLY A 673 5.66 -20.26 -22.37
N TYR A 674 5.95 -20.98 -21.30
CA TYR A 674 5.41 -20.76 -19.96
C TYR A 674 6.36 -19.94 -19.08
N THR A 675 7.18 -19.09 -19.71
CA THR A 675 8.19 -18.25 -19.06
C THR A 675 7.55 -17.01 -18.47
N ASP A 676 7.95 -16.67 -17.24
CA ASP A 676 7.55 -15.43 -16.62
C ASP A 676 8.42 -14.27 -17.14
N VAL A 677 7.80 -13.17 -17.52
CA VAL A 677 8.50 -12.03 -18.10
C VAL A 677 9.41 -11.36 -17.06
N ILE A 678 9.07 -11.46 -15.78
CA ILE A 678 9.88 -10.90 -14.71
C ILE A 678 11.30 -11.47 -14.71
N ASP A 679 11.47 -12.75 -15.04
CA ASP A 679 12.79 -13.39 -15.05
C ASP A 679 13.73 -12.78 -16.09
N VAL A 680 13.17 -12.35 -17.24
CA VAL A 680 13.93 -11.66 -18.29
C VAL A 680 14.29 -10.24 -17.88
N VAL A 681 13.36 -9.54 -17.22
CA VAL A 681 13.60 -8.21 -16.65
C VAL A 681 14.72 -8.29 -15.60
N GLN A 682 14.62 -9.24 -14.68
CA GLN A 682 15.62 -9.45 -13.63
C GLN A 682 16.99 -9.82 -14.23
N ALA A 683 17.03 -10.71 -15.22
CA ALA A 683 18.28 -11.09 -15.89
C ALA A 683 19.02 -9.90 -16.54
N LEU A 684 18.28 -8.93 -17.08
CA LEU A 684 18.87 -7.68 -17.56
C LEU A 684 19.37 -6.80 -16.40
N GLN A 685 18.59 -6.67 -15.33
CA GLN A 685 18.92 -5.81 -14.19
C GLN A 685 20.11 -6.32 -13.37
N THR A 686 20.29 -7.64 -13.29
CA THR A 686 21.36 -8.32 -12.54
C THR A 686 22.51 -8.78 -13.42
N HIS A 687 22.67 -8.17 -14.61
CA HIS A 687 23.79 -8.46 -15.47
C HIS A 687 25.13 -8.29 -14.72
N PRO A 688 26.07 -9.25 -14.82
CA PRO A 688 27.32 -9.21 -14.06
C PRO A 688 28.24 -8.04 -14.43
N ASP A 689 28.16 -7.58 -15.69
CA ASP A 689 28.83 -6.38 -16.18
C ASP A 689 27.90 -5.14 -16.12
N PRO A 690 28.23 -4.11 -15.32
CA PRO A 690 27.42 -2.89 -15.19
C PRO A 690 27.43 -2.01 -16.44
N ASP A 691 28.46 -2.07 -17.28
CA ASP A 691 28.54 -1.31 -18.53
C ASP A 691 27.56 -1.88 -19.56
N VAL A 692 27.43 -3.21 -19.59
CA VAL A 692 26.40 -3.89 -20.38
C VAL A 692 25.01 -3.49 -19.87
N LYS A 693 24.75 -3.61 -18.57
CA LYS A 693 23.46 -3.20 -17.99
C LYS A 693 23.07 -1.77 -18.38
N SER A 694 23.99 -0.82 -18.24
CA SER A 694 23.70 0.60 -18.45
C SER A 694 23.46 0.95 -19.94
N SER A 695 23.94 0.12 -20.86
CA SER A 695 23.82 0.27 -22.33
C SER A 695 22.47 -0.14 -22.91
N PHE A 696 21.66 -0.92 -22.17
CA PHE A 696 20.35 -1.40 -22.61
C PHE A 696 19.22 -0.78 -21.80
N ILE A 697 18.07 -0.56 -22.44
CA ILE A 697 16.81 -0.18 -21.77
C ILE A 697 15.65 -0.99 -22.34
N ILE A 698 14.69 -1.36 -21.50
CA ILE A 698 13.43 -1.97 -21.97
C ILE A 698 12.48 -0.82 -22.31
N GLY A 699 12.04 -0.77 -23.57
CA GLY A 699 11.09 0.23 -24.02
C GLY A 699 9.65 -0.19 -23.73
N THR A 700 9.29 -1.42 -24.11
CA THR A 700 7.94 -1.95 -23.94
C THR A 700 7.93 -3.47 -23.95
N ILE A 701 6.87 -4.04 -23.36
CA ILE A 701 6.61 -5.47 -23.29
C ILE A 701 5.20 -5.71 -23.83
N SER A 702 5.10 -6.56 -24.85
CA SER A 702 3.85 -6.92 -25.51
C SER A 702 3.60 -8.41 -25.44
N THR A 703 2.38 -8.81 -25.10
CA THR A 703 2.00 -10.22 -24.98
C THR A 703 1.04 -10.60 -26.09
N CYS A 704 1.41 -11.61 -26.88
CA CYS A 704 0.55 -12.17 -27.91
C CYS A 704 -0.42 -13.18 -27.29
N VAL A 705 -1.70 -13.02 -27.59
CA VAL A 705 -2.78 -13.83 -27.05
C VAL A 705 -3.62 -14.37 -28.19
N GLU A 706 -3.70 -15.70 -28.27
CA GLU A 706 -4.61 -16.41 -29.16
C GLU A 706 -5.79 -16.91 -28.29
N PRO A 707 -6.97 -16.26 -28.33
CA PRO A 707 -8.11 -16.57 -27.47
C PRO A 707 -8.52 -18.05 -27.42
N LEU A 708 -8.38 -18.77 -28.54
CA LEU A 708 -8.74 -20.19 -28.62
C LEU A 708 -7.71 -21.13 -27.99
N SER A 709 -6.57 -20.59 -27.55
CA SER A 709 -5.42 -21.32 -27.04
C SER A 709 -5.05 -20.94 -25.60
N CYS A 710 -5.89 -20.18 -24.90
CA CYS A 710 -5.65 -19.76 -23.51
C CYS A 710 -6.20 -20.74 -22.46
N TYR A 711 -7.08 -21.66 -22.86
CA TYR A 711 -7.78 -22.57 -21.95
C TYR A 711 -7.42 -24.04 -22.20
N MET A 712 -7.24 -24.76 -21.09
CA MET A 712 -7.30 -26.22 -20.99
C MET A 712 -8.76 -26.68 -20.84
N GLU A 713 -8.98 -28.00 -20.71
CA GLU A 713 -10.33 -28.54 -20.41
C GLU A 713 -10.92 -27.91 -19.14
N HIS A 714 -12.26 -27.83 -19.08
CA HIS A 714 -13.01 -27.23 -17.97
C HIS A 714 -12.72 -25.74 -17.69
N ARG A 715 -12.20 -24.99 -18.68
CA ARG A 715 -11.87 -23.55 -18.58
C ARG A 715 -10.75 -23.23 -17.58
N PHE A 716 -9.87 -24.19 -17.27
CA PHE A 716 -8.59 -23.86 -16.62
C PHE A 716 -7.72 -23.05 -17.58
N LEU A 717 -7.11 -21.96 -17.10
CA LEU A 717 -6.13 -21.24 -17.90
C LEU A 717 -4.86 -22.07 -18.01
N PHE A 718 -4.21 -21.97 -19.16
CA PHE A 718 -2.83 -22.42 -19.27
C PHE A 718 -1.95 -21.70 -18.23
N PRO A 719 -0.97 -22.39 -17.63
CA PRO A 719 -0.08 -21.79 -16.64
C PRO A 719 0.57 -20.50 -17.13
N LYS A 720 0.90 -19.58 -16.22
CA LYS A 720 1.62 -18.34 -16.51
C LYS A 720 0.95 -17.36 -17.47
N PHE A 721 -0.26 -17.65 -17.96
CA PHE A 721 -0.98 -16.78 -18.87
C PHE A 721 -1.26 -15.38 -18.29
N LEU A 722 -1.79 -15.30 -17.07
CA LEU A 722 -2.09 -14.02 -16.43
C LEU A 722 -0.82 -13.30 -15.97
N ASP A 723 0.21 -14.04 -15.54
CA ASP A 723 1.53 -13.48 -15.24
C ASP A 723 2.13 -12.79 -16.47
N GLN A 724 1.97 -13.39 -17.66
CA GLN A 724 2.34 -12.80 -18.95
C GLN A 724 1.42 -11.65 -19.37
N CYS A 725 0.38 -11.28 -18.63
CA CYS A 725 -0.48 -10.13 -18.90
C CYS A 725 -0.45 -9.08 -17.77
N SER A 726 0.40 -9.28 -16.78
CA SER A 726 0.39 -8.59 -15.48
C SER A 726 0.73 -7.10 -15.52
N GLN A 727 0.16 -6.36 -14.58
CA GLN A 727 0.41 -4.93 -14.37
C GLN A 727 1.87 -4.66 -13.96
N GLY A 728 2.43 -3.55 -14.46
CA GLY A 728 3.79 -3.10 -14.13
C GLY A 728 4.89 -3.73 -15.01
N LEU A 729 4.58 -4.83 -15.71
CA LEU A 729 5.45 -5.44 -16.72
C LEU A 729 4.91 -5.20 -18.13
N VAL A 730 3.69 -5.64 -18.41
CA VAL A 730 3.12 -5.70 -19.76
C VAL A 730 2.38 -4.41 -20.09
N SER A 731 2.75 -3.77 -21.20
CA SER A 731 2.10 -2.55 -21.68
C SER A 731 0.93 -2.86 -22.62
N ASN A 732 1.12 -3.85 -23.49
CA ASN A 732 0.19 -4.16 -24.57
C ASN A 732 -0.14 -5.65 -24.61
N VAL A 733 -1.40 -5.97 -24.91
CA VAL A 733 -1.85 -7.31 -25.25
C VAL A 733 -2.31 -7.31 -26.70
N VAL A 734 -1.69 -8.16 -27.51
CA VAL A 734 -1.91 -8.28 -28.95
C VAL A 734 -2.71 -9.55 -29.21
N PHE A 735 -3.96 -9.41 -29.62
CA PHE A 735 -4.80 -10.54 -29.99
C PHE A 735 -4.53 -10.97 -31.43
N THR A 736 -4.15 -12.24 -31.63
CA THR A 736 -3.64 -12.74 -32.91
C THR A 736 -4.63 -13.59 -33.73
N SER A 737 -5.86 -13.76 -33.25
CA SER A 737 -6.84 -14.65 -33.87
C SER A 737 -7.67 -14.05 -35.00
N HIS A 738 -8.20 -14.91 -35.87
CA HIS A 738 -9.18 -14.61 -36.91
C HIS A 738 -10.62 -14.46 -36.37
N THR A 739 -10.80 -13.72 -35.29
CA THR A 739 -12.17 -13.37 -34.87
C THR A 739 -12.72 -12.30 -35.81
N THR A 740 -13.32 -12.74 -36.91
CA THR A 740 -14.09 -11.90 -37.84
C THR A 740 -15.22 -11.13 -37.15
N GLU A 741 -15.54 -11.48 -35.90
CA GLU A 741 -16.40 -10.73 -34.99
C GLU A 741 -15.60 -10.17 -33.81
N GLN A 742 -15.45 -8.84 -33.73
CA GLN A 742 -14.96 -8.12 -32.53
C GLN A 742 -15.77 -8.39 -31.24
N ARG A 743 -16.82 -9.22 -31.30
CA ARG A 743 -17.74 -9.58 -30.21
C ARG A 743 -17.74 -11.07 -29.85
N HIS A 744 -16.71 -11.84 -30.23
CA HIS A 744 -16.64 -13.25 -29.83
C HIS A 744 -16.67 -13.37 -28.29
N PRO A 745 -17.58 -14.15 -27.67
CA PRO A 745 -17.75 -14.17 -26.21
C PRO A 745 -16.48 -14.51 -25.43
N LEU A 746 -15.64 -15.42 -25.95
CA LEU A 746 -14.36 -15.76 -25.33
C LEU A 746 -13.35 -14.60 -25.33
N LEU A 747 -13.37 -13.75 -26.36
CA LEU A 747 -12.49 -12.58 -26.43
C LEU A 747 -12.90 -11.56 -25.37
N VAL A 748 -14.20 -11.28 -25.23
CA VAL A 748 -14.74 -10.37 -24.20
C VAL A 748 -14.43 -10.89 -22.80
N GLN A 749 -14.59 -12.19 -22.57
CA GLN A 749 -14.25 -12.82 -21.30
C GLN A 749 -12.75 -12.68 -20.97
N LEU A 750 -11.87 -12.94 -21.95
CA LEU A 750 -10.43 -12.80 -21.77
C LEU A 750 -10.02 -11.34 -21.54
N GLN A 751 -10.60 -10.39 -22.27
CA GLN A 751 -10.36 -8.96 -22.05
C GLN A 751 -10.75 -8.54 -20.62
N SER A 752 -11.90 -8.98 -20.12
CA SER A 752 -12.32 -8.72 -18.74
C SER A 752 -11.36 -9.33 -17.72
N LEU A 753 -10.92 -10.57 -17.96
CA LEU A 753 -9.99 -11.26 -17.07
C LEU A 753 -8.61 -10.59 -17.05
N ILE A 754 -8.10 -10.21 -18.22
CA ILE A 754 -6.84 -9.52 -18.36
C ILE A 754 -6.92 -8.13 -17.70
N ARG A 755 -8.04 -7.41 -17.84
CA ARG A 755 -8.24 -6.11 -17.17
C ARG A 755 -8.24 -6.22 -15.65
N ALA A 756 -8.69 -7.33 -15.09
CA ALA A 756 -8.59 -7.59 -13.66
C ALA A 756 -7.13 -7.77 -13.20
N ALA A 757 -6.27 -8.36 -14.02
CA ALA A 757 -4.84 -8.53 -13.74
C ALA A 757 -3.99 -7.30 -14.11
N ASN A 758 -4.46 -6.48 -15.06
CA ASN A 758 -3.78 -5.28 -15.55
C ASN A 758 -4.81 -4.24 -16.04
N PRO A 759 -5.26 -3.33 -15.16
CA PRO A 759 -6.29 -2.35 -15.49
C PRO A 759 -5.90 -1.37 -16.59
N ALA A 760 -4.60 -1.08 -16.74
CA ALA A 760 -4.05 -0.07 -17.65
C ALA A 760 -3.58 -0.64 -19.01
N VAL A 761 -3.77 -1.93 -19.26
CA VAL A 761 -3.30 -2.58 -20.49
C VAL A 761 -3.98 -2.03 -21.75
N SER A 762 -3.18 -1.87 -22.81
CA SER A 762 -3.69 -1.56 -24.16
C SER A 762 -3.97 -2.83 -24.94
N PHE A 763 -5.17 -2.92 -25.55
CA PHE A 763 -5.54 -4.05 -26.41
C PHE A 763 -5.34 -3.70 -27.87
N ILE A 764 -4.59 -4.55 -28.58
CA ILE A 764 -4.26 -4.42 -30.00
C ILE A 764 -4.79 -5.65 -30.73
N LEU A 765 -5.36 -5.45 -31.91
CA LEU A 765 -5.80 -6.53 -32.79
C LEU A 765 -4.76 -6.70 -33.91
N ALA A 766 -4.18 -7.89 -34.04
CA ALA A 766 -3.19 -8.19 -35.07
C ALA A 766 -3.35 -9.63 -35.59
N GLU A 767 -4.29 -9.83 -36.51
CA GLU A 767 -4.59 -11.16 -37.06
C GLU A 767 -3.33 -11.82 -37.64
N ASN A 768 -3.01 -13.04 -37.21
CA ASN A 768 -1.78 -13.76 -37.56
C ASN A 768 -0.48 -12.96 -37.31
N GLY A 769 -0.50 -12.04 -36.35
CA GLY A 769 0.63 -11.15 -36.07
C GLY A 769 0.78 -9.98 -37.04
N LEU A 770 -0.19 -9.73 -37.93
CA LEU A 770 -0.18 -8.60 -38.86
C LEU A 770 -0.88 -7.39 -38.23
N VAL A 771 -0.12 -6.33 -37.98
CA VAL A 771 -0.64 -5.07 -37.42
C VAL A 771 -1.04 -4.14 -38.57
N THR A 772 -2.26 -3.61 -38.54
CA THR A 772 -2.80 -2.78 -39.63
C THR A 772 -2.73 -1.27 -39.37
N ARG A 773 -2.73 -0.85 -38.10
CA ARG A 773 -2.71 0.56 -37.69
C ARG A 773 -1.31 0.99 -37.26
N ASN A 774 -0.87 2.16 -37.72
CA ASN A 774 0.45 2.70 -37.34
C ASN A 774 0.54 3.02 -35.84
N ASP A 775 -0.52 3.57 -35.23
CA ASP A 775 -0.56 3.84 -33.78
C ASP A 775 -0.26 2.57 -32.94
N ASP A 776 -0.79 1.42 -33.38
CA ASP A 776 -0.60 0.14 -32.69
C ASP A 776 0.86 -0.34 -32.81
N ILE A 777 1.52 -0.06 -33.94
CA ILE A 777 2.96 -0.32 -34.14
C ILE A 777 3.79 0.57 -33.20
N GLU A 778 3.42 1.85 -33.05
CA GLU A 778 4.10 2.76 -32.13
C GLU A 778 3.97 2.31 -30.67
N LEU A 779 2.81 1.79 -30.26
CA LEU A 779 2.60 1.20 -28.94
C LEU A 779 3.49 -0.03 -28.71
N ILE A 780 3.57 -0.94 -29.68
CA ILE A 780 4.39 -2.17 -29.62
C ILE A 780 5.90 -1.85 -29.66
N LEU A 781 6.30 -0.73 -30.26
CA LEU A 781 7.70 -0.30 -30.40
C LEU A 781 8.07 0.89 -29.50
N SER A 782 7.22 1.24 -28.54
CA SER A 782 7.45 2.34 -27.61
C SER A 782 8.80 2.22 -26.89
N GLU A 783 9.49 3.35 -26.76
CA GLU A 783 10.81 3.41 -26.11
C GLU A 783 10.74 3.68 -24.60
N SER A 784 9.56 4.03 -24.08
CA SER A 784 9.41 4.55 -22.70
C SER A 784 8.22 3.97 -21.92
N SER A 785 7.35 3.19 -22.55
CA SER A 785 6.15 2.62 -21.89
C SER A 785 6.49 1.85 -20.60
N PHE A 786 7.55 1.05 -20.63
CA PHE A 786 8.02 0.27 -19.49
C PHE A 786 8.60 1.12 -18.34
N SER A 787 9.05 2.33 -18.65
CA SER A 787 9.57 3.32 -17.69
C SER A 787 8.52 4.33 -17.23
N ASN A 788 7.26 4.19 -17.67
CA ASN A 788 6.17 5.02 -17.20
C ASN A 788 6.11 5.00 -15.66
N PRO A 789 5.96 6.15 -14.97
CA PRO A 789 5.91 6.22 -13.51
C PRO A 789 4.90 5.27 -12.86
N GLN A 790 3.71 5.14 -13.43
CA GLN A 790 2.67 4.24 -12.91
C GLN A 790 3.05 2.76 -13.07
N MET A 791 3.66 2.40 -14.20
CA MET A 791 4.18 1.04 -14.45
C MET A 791 5.32 0.69 -13.50
N MET A 792 6.25 1.62 -13.29
CA MET A 792 7.36 1.46 -12.35
C MET A 792 6.83 1.27 -10.93
N ARG A 793 5.88 2.12 -10.51
CA ARG A 793 5.25 2.01 -9.19
C ARG A 793 4.56 0.66 -9.01
N ALA A 794 3.72 0.25 -9.97
CA ALA A 794 3.05 -1.05 -9.91
C ALA A 794 4.05 -2.22 -9.82
N ARG A 795 5.19 -2.13 -10.51
CA ARG A 795 6.21 -3.18 -10.47
C ARG A 795 6.84 -3.36 -9.08
N TYR A 796 7.12 -2.27 -8.37
CA TYR A 796 7.63 -2.36 -7.00
C TYR A 796 6.62 -2.98 -6.03
N LEU A 797 5.32 -2.73 -6.23
CA LEU A 797 4.27 -3.32 -5.40
C LEU A 797 4.03 -4.80 -5.71
N MET A 798 3.99 -5.17 -7.00
CA MET A 798 3.66 -6.53 -7.44
C MET A 798 4.86 -7.48 -7.36
N TYR A 799 6.08 -6.96 -7.53
CA TYR A 799 7.31 -7.74 -7.64
C TYR A 799 8.40 -7.24 -6.68
N PRO A 800 8.18 -7.24 -5.34
CA PRO A 800 9.17 -6.74 -4.41
C PRO A 800 10.54 -7.43 -4.59
N GLY A 801 11.62 -6.64 -4.58
CA GLY A 801 12.98 -7.16 -4.81
C GLY A 801 13.37 -7.38 -6.27
N TRP A 802 12.49 -7.10 -7.24
CA TRP A 802 12.78 -7.31 -8.67
C TRP A 802 14.04 -6.61 -9.18
N TYR A 803 14.34 -5.43 -8.65
CA TYR A 803 15.46 -4.62 -9.14
C TYR A 803 16.82 -5.29 -8.86
N ASP A 804 16.90 -6.08 -7.78
CA ASP A 804 18.07 -6.86 -7.38
C ASP A 804 17.95 -8.34 -7.79
N GLY A 805 16.93 -8.72 -8.55
CA GLY A 805 16.72 -10.09 -9.02
C GLY A 805 16.30 -11.09 -7.96
N LYS A 806 15.69 -10.62 -6.86
CA LYS A 806 15.28 -11.47 -5.73
C LYS A 806 13.85 -11.98 -5.82
N PHE A 807 13.05 -11.46 -6.75
CA PHE A 807 11.67 -11.89 -6.89
C PHE A 807 11.63 -13.28 -7.54
N GLY A 808 10.97 -14.23 -6.89
CA GLY A 808 10.77 -15.58 -7.43
C GLY A 808 9.44 -15.67 -8.18
N ALA A 809 9.47 -15.93 -9.49
CA ALA A 809 8.28 -16.13 -10.30
C ALA A 809 7.42 -17.34 -9.86
N GLY A 810 7.97 -18.27 -9.06
CA GLY A 810 7.27 -19.48 -8.65
C GLY A 810 7.18 -20.53 -9.76
N SER A 811 6.70 -21.73 -9.43
CA SER A 811 6.65 -22.86 -10.35
C SER A 811 5.44 -22.82 -11.30
N VAL A 812 5.56 -23.50 -12.43
CA VAL A 812 4.48 -23.69 -13.41
C VAL A 812 3.56 -24.81 -12.93
N PHE A 813 2.26 -24.53 -12.74
CA PHE A 813 1.28 -25.54 -12.35
C PHE A 813 0.03 -25.54 -13.26
N PRO A 814 -0.38 -26.70 -13.81
CA PRO A 814 0.30 -28.00 -13.74
C PRO A 814 1.70 -27.97 -14.40
N PRO A 815 2.65 -28.81 -13.97
CA PRO A 815 3.99 -28.84 -14.56
C PRO A 815 3.94 -29.14 -16.06
N MET A 816 4.41 -28.19 -16.87
CA MET A 816 4.53 -28.34 -18.31
C MET A 816 5.90 -28.92 -18.64
N VAL A 817 5.91 -30.20 -19.02
CA VAL A 817 7.11 -30.93 -19.43
C VAL A 817 7.38 -30.67 -20.90
N GLN A 818 8.62 -30.32 -21.22
CA GLN A 818 9.12 -30.18 -22.58
C GLN A 818 10.05 -31.34 -22.93
N ILE A 819 9.70 -32.13 -23.94
CA ILE A 819 10.53 -33.23 -24.44
C ILE A 819 10.96 -32.91 -25.86
N CYS A 820 12.27 -32.70 -26.06
CA CYS A 820 12.87 -32.53 -27.38
C CYS A 820 13.39 -33.87 -27.90
N VAL A 821 12.91 -34.29 -29.07
CA VAL A 821 13.31 -35.52 -29.74
C VAL A 821 14.02 -35.19 -31.05
N TRP A 822 15.30 -35.56 -31.12
CA TRP A 822 16.13 -35.43 -32.31
C TRP A 822 16.06 -36.70 -33.17
N PHE A 823 15.97 -36.52 -34.49
CA PHE A 823 15.90 -37.63 -35.43
C PHE A 823 16.38 -37.23 -36.83
N SER A 824 16.84 -38.21 -37.61
CA SER A 824 17.33 -37.99 -38.97
C SER A 824 16.39 -38.53 -40.06
N ARG A 825 15.43 -39.38 -39.70
CA ARG A 825 14.55 -40.06 -40.65
C ARG A 825 13.37 -39.15 -41.07
N PRO A 826 13.09 -38.98 -42.39
CA PRO A 826 11.92 -38.24 -42.85
C PRO A 826 10.60 -38.87 -42.37
N LEU A 827 9.62 -38.02 -42.05
CA LEU A 827 8.27 -38.42 -41.63
C LEU A 827 7.33 -38.57 -42.83
N GLU A 828 6.20 -39.25 -42.67
CA GLU A 828 5.15 -39.32 -43.69
C GLU A 828 4.09 -38.25 -43.41
N LYS A 829 3.97 -37.25 -44.30
CA LYS A 829 3.15 -36.04 -44.07
C LYS A 829 1.70 -36.35 -43.72
N THR A 830 1.05 -37.24 -44.46
CA THR A 830 -0.36 -37.64 -44.25
C THR A 830 -0.58 -38.31 -42.89
N ARG A 831 0.34 -39.19 -42.47
CA ARG A 831 0.29 -39.86 -41.16
C ARG A 831 0.53 -38.86 -40.03
N PHE A 832 1.52 -38.00 -40.17
CA PHE A 832 1.87 -36.98 -39.18
C PHE A 832 0.68 -36.03 -38.93
N VAL A 833 0.08 -35.48 -40.00
CA VAL A 833 -1.08 -34.59 -39.91
C VAL A 833 -2.27 -35.30 -39.24
N THR A 834 -2.56 -36.54 -39.65
CA THR A 834 -3.67 -37.33 -39.07
C THR A 834 -3.45 -37.59 -37.58
N LYS A 835 -2.22 -37.94 -37.19
CA LYS A 835 -1.86 -38.18 -35.80
C LYS A 835 -1.94 -36.91 -34.95
N CYS A 836 -1.49 -35.76 -35.45
CA CYS A 836 -1.61 -34.48 -34.74
C CYS A 836 -3.09 -34.13 -34.46
N LYS A 837 -3.94 -34.20 -35.49
CA LYS A 837 -5.38 -33.90 -35.36
C LYS A 837 -6.12 -34.84 -34.41
N ALA A 838 -5.66 -36.08 -34.26
CA ALA A 838 -6.24 -37.06 -33.35
C ALA A 838 -5.91 -36.80 -31.86
N ILE A 839 -4.89 -35.97 -31.55
CA ILE A 839 -4.49 -35.71 -30.15
C ILE A 839 -5.62 -35.02 -29.39
N LYS A 840 -6.36 -34.10 -30.02
CA LYS A 840 -7.43 -33.34 -29.36
C LYS A 840 -8.50 -34.24 -28.73
N SER A 841 -8.90 -35.32 -29.42
CA SER A 841 -9.85 -36.30 -28.89
C SER A 841 -9.30 -37.20 -27.79
N SER A 842 -7.99 -37.18 -27.57
CA SER A 842 -7.30 -38.00 -26.55
C SER A 842 -6.88 -37.23 -25.31
N ILE A 843 -7.19 -35.93 -25.24
CA ILE A 843 -6.97 -35.12 -24.04
C ILE A 843 -7.80 -35.71 -22.90
N LYS A 844 -7.14 -35.91 -21.75
CA LYS A 844 -7.76 -36.39 -20.53
C LYS A 844 -8.06 -35.22 -19.59
N SER A 845 -9.12 -35.34 -18.81
CA SER A 845 -9.41 -34.42 -17.72
C SER A 845 -8.37 -34.51 -16.59
N SER A 846 -8.48 -33.64 -15.59
CA SER A 846 -7.61 -33.62 -14.40
C SER A 846 -7.34 -35.05 -13.87
N PRO A 847 -6.06 -35.46 -13.69
CA PRO A 847 -4.85 -34.65 -13.53
C PRO A 847 -4.09 -34.31 -14.84
N PHE A 848 -4.73 -34.44 -16.01
CA PHE A 848 -4.15 -34.07 -17.32
C PHE A 848 -2.92 -34.89 -17.75
N SER A 849 -2.64 -36.01 -17.06
CA SER A 849 -1.42 -36.79 -17.24
C SER A 849 -1.34 -37.46 -18.63
N GLY A 850 -0.25 -37.18 -19.35
CA GLY A 850 0.01 -37.66 -20.70
C GLY A 850 -0.58 -36.78 -21.82
N ASN A 851 -1.20 -35.64 -21.49
CA ASN A 851 -1.76 -34.74 -22.49
C ASN A 851 -0.65 -33.95 -23.22
N ILE A 852 -0.69 -33.96 -24.55
CA ILE A 852 0.19 -33.14 -25.41
C ILE A 852 -0.59 -31.92 -25.89
N TYR A 853 -0.17 -30.72 -25.49
CA TYR A 853 -0.84 -29.48 -25.87
C TYR A 853 -0.20 -28.79 -27.07
N HIS A 854 1.13 -28.88 -27.20
CA HIS A 854 1.86 -28.25 -28.30
C HIS A 854 2.93 -29.17 -28.88
N ILE A 855 3.11 -29.09 -30.20
CA ILE A 855 4.21 -29.72 -30.92
C ILE A 855 4.88 -28.65 -31.79
N LEU A 856 6.16 -28.41 -31.58
CA LEU A 856 6.95 -27.41 -32.29
C LEU A 856 8.21 -28.06 -32.86
N GLY A 857 8.77 -27.56 -33.96
CA GLY A 857 10.10 -28.00 -34.40
C GLY A 857 10.30 -27.99 -35.90
N LYS A 858 11.33 -28.69 -36.37
CA LYS A 858 11.71 -28.75 -37.78
C LYS A 858 11.77 -30.19 -38.24
N VAL A 859 11.03 -30.49 -39.30
CA VAL A 859 10.94 -31.85 -39.84
C VAL A 859 11.16 -31.86 -41.34
N LYS A 860 11.64 -32.99 -41.84
CA LYS A 860 11.66 -33.33 -43.26
C LYS A 860 10.57 -34.35 -43.54
N PHE A 861 9.79 -34.14 -44.59
CA PHE A 861 8.76 -35.10 -45.01
C PHE A 861 9.26 -35.95 -46.18
N SER A 862 8.71 -37.15 -46.33
CA SER A 862 9.11 -38.10 -47.37
C SER A 862 8.75 -37.63 -48.79
N ASP A 863 7.84 -36.65 -48.91
CA ASP A 863 7.36 -36.04 -50.15
C ASP A 863 8.06 -34.72 -50.50
N SER A 864 8.99 -34.22 -49.66
CA SER A 864 9.68 -32.95 -49.87
C SER A 864 11.08 -32.94 -49.28
N ASP A 865 12.07 -32.52 -50.07
CA ASP A 865 13.44 -32.36 -49.59
C ASP A 865 13.67 -31.11 -48.72
N LYS A 866 12.73 -30.17 -48.71
CA LYS A 866 12.80 -28.94 -47.91
C LYS A 866 12.47 -29.21 -46.45
N MET A 867 13.22 -28.59 -45.54
CA MET A 867 12.89 -28.53 -44.12
C MET A 867 11.62 -27.71 -43.91
N VAL A 868 10.71 -28.25 -43.10
CA VAL A 868 9.42 -27.64 -42.77
C VAL A 868 9.39 -27.38 -41.27
N GLU A 869 9.07 -26.15 -40.91
CA GLU A 869 8.73 -25.76 -39.54
C GLU A 869 7.31 -26.20 -39.22
N VAL A 870 7.17 -26.88 -38.10
CA VAL A 870 5.91 -27.45 -37.62
C VAL A 870 5.49 -26.70 -36.37
N CYS A 871 4.24 -26.24 -36.35
CA CYS A 871 3.60 -25.74 -35.14
C CYS A 871 2.19 -26.31 -35.05
N HIS A 872 1.96 -27.16 -34.04
CA HIS A 872 0.66 -27.74 -33.73
C HIS A 872 0.18 -27.25 -32.37
N ASN A 873 -1.04 -26.72 -32.33
CA ASN A 873 -1.75 -26.42 -31.10
C ASN A 873 -2.97 -27.35 -30.98
N THR A 874 -2.92 -28.24 -30.00
CA THR A 874 -3.96 -29.26 -29.82
C THR A 874 -5.29 -28.66 -29.39
N ALA A 875 -5.31 -27.58 -28.59
CA ALA A 875 -6.54 -26.99 -28.06
C ALA A 875 -7.40 -26.38 -29.18
N SER A 876 -6.78 -25.56 -30.04
CA SER A 876 -7.42 -24.99 -31.24
C SER A 876 -7.49 -25.98 -32.42
N ASN A 877 -6.83 -27.13 -32.33
CA ASN A 877 -6.63 -28.09 -33.43
C ASN A 877 -6.00 -27.46 -34.67
N SER A 878 -5.16 -26.44 -34.47
CA SER A 878 -4.48 -25.70 -35.53
C SER A 878 -3.12 -26.31 -35.80
N LEU A 879 -2.83 -26.64 -37.06
CA LEU A 879 -1.55 -27.17 -37.52
C LEU A 879 -1.00 -26.29 -38.64
N SER A 880 0.13 -25.64 -38.38
CA SER A 880 0.89 -24.87 -39.36
C SER A 880 2.13 -25.66 -39.81
N LEU A 881 2.35 -25.67 -41.13
CA LEU A 881 3.46 -26.34 -41.79
C LEU A 881 4.09 -25.36 -42.80
N VAL A 882 5.15 -24.66 -42.39
CA VAL A 882 5.76 -23.58 -43.18
C VAL A 882 7.17 -23.99 -43.62
N PRO A 883 7.54 -23.89 -44.91
CA PRO A 883 8.91 -24.13 -45.35
C PRO A 883 9.89 -23.17 -44.67
N VAL A 884 10.99 -23.68 -44.11
CA VAL A 884 12.01 -22.84 -43.45
C VAL A 884 12.66 -21.92 -44.50
N GLN A 885 12.66 -20.60 -44.25
CA GLN A 885 13.38 -19.64 -45.09
C GLN A 885 14.86 -19.56 -44.67
N GLU A 886 15.79 -19.73 -45.62
CA GLU A 886 17.23 -19.58 -45.39
C GLU A 886 17.58 -18.09 -45.24
N GLY A 887 17.69 -17.63 -43.99
CA GLY A 887 18.21 -16.30 -43.63
C GLY A 887 19.67 -16.36 -43.16
N PRO A 888 20.40 -15.22 -43.10
CA PRO A 888 21.79 -15.18 -42.66
C PRO A 888 21.93 -15.63 -41.21
N THR A 889 22.65 -16.71 -40.99
CA THR A 889 22.89 -17.35 -39.68
C THR A 889 23.80 -16.48 -38.79
N PRO A 890 23.57 -16.43 -37.46
CA PRO A 890 24.55 -15.91 -36.51
C PRO A 890 25.82 -16.79 -36.49
N PRO A 891 26.98 -16.28 -36.04
CA PRO A 891 28.17 -17.09 -35.88
C PRO A 891 27.99 -18.07 -34.71
N ASP A 892 28.14 -19.37 -34.97
CA ASP A 892 28.09 -20.44 -33.98
C ASP A 892 29.22 -20.30 -32.94
N SER A 893 28.89 -20.45 -31.65
CA SER A 893 29.84 -20.44 -30.53
C SER A 893 30.48 -21.81 -30.26
N ARG A 894 30.39 -22.77 -31.17
CA ARG A 894 31.07 -24.07 -31.06
C ARG A 894 32.37 -24.06 -31.86
N ASN A 895 33.39 -23.43 -31.29
CA ASN A 895 34.77 -23.76 -31.62
C ASN A 895 35.08 -25.12 -30.97
N ASP A 896 34.78 -26.19 -31.70
CA ASP A 896 35.55 -27.42 -31.59
C ASP A 896 35.39 -28.24 -32.88
N ASN A 897 36.54 -28.59 -33.47
CA ASN A 897 36.70 -29.37 -34.68
C ASN A 897 35.93 -30.70 -34.61
N ARG A 898 34.75 -30.75 -35.24
CA ARG A 898 34.17 -32.00 -35.75
C ARG A 898 33.71 -31.81 -37.19
N ASP A 899 34.03 -32.82 -37.97
CA ASP A 899 33.97 -32.85 -39.44
C ASP A 899 32.68 -32.29 -40.04
N ARG A 900 32.88 -31.44 -41.04
CA ARG A 900 31.84 -30.92 -41.93
C ARG A 900 31.32 -32.02 -42.84
N SER A 901 30.24 -32.67 -42.42
CA SER A 901 29.21 -33.22 -43.31
C SER A 901 27.84 -32.89 -42.73
N GLY A 902 27.19 -31.85 -43.26
CA GLY A 902 25.92 -31.31 -42.77
C GLY A 902 24.76 -32.28 -42.92
N GLN A 903 24.44 -33.03 -41.86
CA GLN A 903 23.07 -33.49 -41.64
C GLN A 903 22.31 -32.34 -40.99
N GLN A 904 21.38 -31.72 -41.72
CA GLN A 904 20.35 -30.87 -41.11
C GLN A 904 19.49 -31.79 -40.22
N GLU A 905 19.76 -31.81 -38.92
CA GLU A 905 19.07 -32.69 -37.97
C GLU A 905 17.61 -32.21 -37.78
N CYS A 906 16.65 -33.12 -37.90
CA CYS A 906 15.25 -32.84 -37.61
C CYS A 906 15.02 -32.97 -36.10
N PHE A 907 14.14 -32.15 -35.55
CA PHE A 907 13.74 -32.25 -34.16
C PHE A 907 12.28 -31.84 -33.97
N LEU A 908 11.64 -32.44 -32.97
CA LEU A 908 10.33 -32.05 -32.50
C LEU A 908 10.34 -31.90 -30.99
N VAL A 909 9.70 -30.85 -30.53
CA VAL A 909 9.51 -30.48 -29.14
C VAL A 909 8.05 -30.70 -28.80
N PHE A 910 7.81 -31.56 -27.81
CA PHE A 910 6.48 -31.88 -27.31
C PHE A 910 6.30 -31.22 -25.95
N ILE A 911 5.24 -30.43 -25.79
CA ILE A 911 4.93 -29.71 -24.55
C ILE A 911 3.60 -30.19 -24.00
N GLY A 912 3.60 -30.64 -22.75
CA GLY A 912 2.42 -31.26 -22.14
C GLY A 912 2.59 -31.64 -20.67
N CYS A 913 1.56 -32.24 -20.09
CA CYS A 913 1.56 -32.62 -18.67
C CYS A 913 2.05 -34.07 -18.48
N SER A 914 3.01 -34.29 -17.57
CA SER A 914 3.52 -35.62 -17.20
C SER A 914 3.92 -36.49 -18.40
N LEU A 915 4.53 -35.89 -19.43
CA LEU A 915 4.97 -36.61 -20.63
C LEU A 915 6.12 -37.57 -20.29
N LYS A 916 6.13 -38.74 -20.94
CA LYS A 916 7.23 -39.70 -20.87
C LYS A 916 7.93 -39.77 -22.22
N GLU A 917 9.25 -39.71 -22.22
CA GLU A 917 10.05 -39.65 -23.44
C GLU A 917 9.83 -40.87 -24.35
N GLU A 918 9.72 -42.07 -23.78
CA GLU A 918 9.50 -43.30 -24.54
C GLU A 918 8.13 -43.30 -25.26
N ASP A 919 7.07 -42.84 -24.60
CA ASP A 919 5.73 -42.73 -25.20
C ASP A 919 5.74 -41.76 -26.40
N ILE A 920 6.49 -40.65 -26.28
CA ILE A 920 6.65 -39.66 -27.34
C ILE A 920 7.48 -40.21 -28.51
N LYS A 921 8.56 -40.94 -28.23
CA LYS A 921 9.35 -41.62 -29.27
C LYS A 921 8.51 -42.65 -30.02
N ASP A 922 7.70 -43.43 -29.32
CA ASP A 922 6.79 -44.40 -29.94
C ASP A 922 5.71 -43.73 -30.79
N TRP A 923 5.13 -42.63 -30.29
CA TRP A 923 4.21 -41.81 -31.07
C TRP A 923 4.87 -41.30 -32.36
N LEU A 924 6.09 -40.78 -32.27
CA LEU A 924 6.84 -40.26 -33.42
C LEU A 924 7.18 -41.37 -34.43
N ARG A 925 7.62 -42.55 -33.96
CA ARG A 925 7.91 -43.71 -34.82
C ARG A 925 6.71 -44.10 -35.68
N GLN A 926 5.48 -43.99 -35.16
CA GLN A 926 4.25 -44.32 -35.89
C GLN A 926 3.95 -43.34 -37.05
N THR A 927 4.55 -42.15 -37.04
CA THR A 927 4.40 -41.14 -38.10
C THR A 927 5.39 -41.32 -39.26
N ALA A 928 6.39 -42.20 -39.10
CA ALA A 928 7.33 -42.57 -40.14
C ALA A 928 6.92 -43.88 -40.85
N LYS A 929 7.50 -44.14 -42.03
CA LYS A 929 7.25 -45.36 -42.81
C LYS A 929 7.59 -46.61 -41.98
N GLN A 930 6.58 -47.44 -41.68
CA GLN A 930 6.78 -48.66 -40.91
C GLN A 930 7.57 -49.70 -41.72
N LYS A 931 8.47 -50.44 -41.08
CA LYS A 931 9.06 -51.63 -41.70
C LYS A 931 7.93 -52.66 -41.90
N PRO A 932 7.85 -53.38 -43.04
CA PRO A 932 6.84 -54.42 -43.24
C PRO A 932 6.93 -55.45 -42.10
N GLN A 933 5.80 -55.80 -41.49
CA GLN A 933 5.75 -56.85 -40.47
C GLN A 933 6.33 -58.14 -41.06
N ARG A 934 7.33 -58.74 -40.39
CA ARG A 934 7.70 -60.14 -40.66
C ARG A 934 6.44 -60.99 -40.45
N LYS A 935 6.10 -61.84 -41.43
CA LYS A 935 4.98 -62.80 -41.32
C LYS A 935 5.06 -63.51 -39.97
N ALA A 936 3.94 -63.56 -39.25
CA ALA A 936 3.86 -64.26 -37.96
C ALA A 936 4.27 -65.73 -38.14
N LEU A 937 5.10 -66.25 -37.22
CA LEU A 937 5.42 -67.67 -37.13
C LEU A 937 4.14 -68.43 -36.79
N LYS A 938 3.58 -69.17 -37.76
CA LYS A 938 2.43 -70.05 -37.54
C LYS A 938 2.90 -71.29 -36.76
N THR A 939 2.32 -71.55 -35.59
CA THR A 939 2.49 -72.81 -34.86
C THR A 939 1.53 -73.87 -35.40
N ARG A 940 1.81 -75.16 -35.18
CA ARG A 940 1.07 -76.30 -35.76
C ARG A 940 -0.46 -76.26 -35.51
N GLY A 941 -0.89 -75.65 -34.41
CA GLY A 941 -2.32 -75.48 -34.08
C GLY A 941 -3.02 -74.33 -34.83
N MET A 942 -2.29 -73.49 -35.56
CA MET A 942 -2.81 -72.34 -36.32
C MET A 942 -2.87 -72.60 -37.84
N LEU A 943 -2.59 -73.84 -38.25
CA LEU A 943 -2.68 -74.28 -39.65
C LEU A 943 -4.10 -74.75 -39.93
N THR A 944 -4.70 -74.25 -41.00
CA THR A 944 -6.01 -74.73 -41.46
C THR A 944 -5.91 -76.13 -42.07
N LEU A 945 -6.99 -76.91 -42.07
CA LEU A 945 -7.05 -78.24 -42.71
C LEU A 945 -6.62 -78.24 -44.18
N GLN A 946 -6.85 -77.12 -44.89
CA GLN A 946 -6.40 -76.91 -46.27
C GLN A 946 -4.89 -76.72 -46.38
N GLU A 947 -4.27 -76.00 -45.43
CA GLU A 947 -2.82 -75.79 -45.36
C GLU A 947 -2.08 -77.09 -44.97
N ILE A 948 -2.67 -77.91 -44.09
CA ILE A 948 -2.14 -79.24 -43.74
C ILE A 948 -2.16 -80.19 -44.94
N LYS A 949 -3.24 -80.17 -45.74
CA LYS A 949 -3.32 -80.93 -47.00
C LYS A 949 -2.27 -80.51 -48.02
N ASN A 950 -1.97 -79.22 -48.14
CA ASN A 950 -0.95 -78.72 -49.06
C ASN A 950 0.49 -79.07 -48.63
N ILE A 951 0.75 -79.18 -47.32
CA ILE A 951 2.04 -79.67 -46.80
C ILE A 951 2.21 -81.16 -47.10
N HIS A 952 1.16 -81.98 -46.93
CA HIS A 952 1.20 -83.41 -47.30
C HIS A 952 1.25 -83.67 -48.81
N TYR A 953 0.77 -82.75 -49.65
CA TYR A 953 0.89 -82.86 -51.11
C TYR A 953 2.34 -82.66 -51.60
N PHE A 954 3.16 -81.93 -50.85
CA PHE A 954 4.58 -81.71 -51.17
C PHE A 954 5.46 -82.92 -50.81
N ASP A 955 5.12 -83.68 -49.77
CA ASP A 955 5.91 -84.84 -49.29
C ASP A 955 5.77 -86.12 -50.14
N ILE A 956 4.84 -86.19 -51.10
CA ILE A 956 4.60 -87.40 -51.93
C ILE A 956 5.30 -87.32 -53.30
N SER A 957 5.97 -86.21 -53.63
CA SER A 957 6.57 -86.00 -54.96
C SER A 957 8.06 -86.35 -55.10
N ASN A 958 8.74 -86.84 -54.06
CA ASN A 958 10.14 -87.31 -54.17
C ASN A 958 10.30 -88.75 -53.63
N GLY A 959 10.09 -89.73 -54.53
CA GLY A 959 10.69 -91.06 -54.45
C GLY A 959 12.10 -91.09 -55.06
N PRO A 960 12.83 -92.22 -54.95
CA PRO A 960 14.18 -92.30 -54.36
C PRO A 960 15.32 -92.41 -55.39
N VAL A 961 16.60 -92.40 -54.95
CA VAL A 961 17.72 -93.27 -55.45
C VAL A 961 19.06 -93.00 -54.70
N HIS A 962 19.60 -94.08 -54.10
CA HIS A 962 20.98 -94.52 -53.76
C HIS A 962 22.05 -93.51 -53.27
N GLU A 963 22.86 -93.77 -52.25
CA GLU A 963 23.43 -95.03 -51.70
C GLU A 963 23.45 -95.05 -50.16
#